data_AF-A0A7V5WNK7-F1
#
_entry.id   AF-A0A7V5WNK7-F1
#
_cell.length_a   1.000
_cell.length_b   1.000
_cell.length_c   1.000
_cell.angle_alpha   90.00
_cell.angle_beta   90.00
_cell.angle_gamma   90.00
#
_symmetry.space_group_name_H-M   'P 1'
#
loop_
_entity.id
_entity.type
_entity.pdbx_description
1 polymer ?
#
loop_
_entity_poly.entity_id
_entity_poly.type
_entity_poly.pdbx_seq_one_letter_code
_entity_poly.pdbx_strand_id
1 'polypeptide(L)'
;MMSVREIFNNMEYGPAPESATIAEAWLANNKNKFDNFINAKFVKPSSNEYFETINPATGEVLARVAKANDKDVDKAVKAARKAFKDWSTLPAHKRARYLYAIARHIQKHSRLLSVIETLDNGKPIRETRDIDIPLVARHFYYHAGWAELADEFDDYEALGVAGQIIPWNFPLLMLAWKIAPALAAGNTVVLKPAELTPLSAMLFAQICQEVGLPAGVVNIVNGYGDTGAHIVEHPDIDKIAFTGSTEVGRIIRKATAGSGKKLSLELGGKSPFIVFEDADIESAIEGVVDAIYFNQGQVCCAGSRLLVQEGIAKEFHEKLKIRMAKLRVGNPLDKAIDIGAIIDPVQLERISGLCEIGKSEGSICWQPEINLPKKGSFFLPTLFENVSPASVVAQEEIFGPVLVSMTFRMPSEAVELANNTRYGLAASVWTESVNLALDIAPKIKSGIVWVNSTNLFDAAAGFGGYKESGFGREGGKEGMYEYLKLKWQKDLKPVKALGKIQAAKIFSDTKATKIDRTPKMYIAGKQKRPDSGYSYPILNPNGELVGEAGLGNRKDIRNAVEAARKASAWGKATAHNRAQVLYFIAENLSARADEFKTRLQDMTGVSAKKALEEVEKSIERIFYYAAYADKYDGAVHSTPIRNVTLAMLEPFGILAISAPVQNPLLSFVSLVMPAIAMGNRVVVSPSELYPLAATDLYQVFDTSDLPAGVVNIITGKQDELADTMAKHDEIAAMWYFGSQTGSELVERESIGNLKATWVNNGKEYDFFSNKIGQGKEYLRRATQVKNIWVPYGE
;
A
#
# COMPACT_ATOMS: atom_id res chain seq x y z
N MET A 1 23.26 11.03 -53.40
CA MET A 1 22.22 9.98 -53.45
C MET A 1 22.87 8.69 -53.05
N MET A 2 22.30 7.95 -52.10
CA MET A 2 22.77 6.61 -51.76
C MET A 2 22.61 5.68 -52.97
N SER A 3 23.56 4.77 -53.15
CA SER A 3 23.48 3.70 -54.15
C SER A 3 22.36 2.71 -53.82
N VAL A 4 21.83 2.00 -54.82
CA VAL A 4 20.81 0.95 -54.61
C VAL A 4 21.28 -0.10 -53.60
N ARG A 5 22.58 -0.40 -53.59
CA ARG A 5 23.22 -1.31 -52.62
C ARG A 5 23.22 -0.74 -51.20
N GLU A 6 23.49 0.55 -51.03
CA GLU A 6 23.41 1.22 -49.72
C GLU A 6 21.96 1.31 -49.23
N ILE A 7 21.00 1.56 -50.11
CA ILE A 7 19.56 1.55 -49.76
C ILE A 7 19.12 0.14 -49.33
N PHE A 8 19.55 -0.91 -50.03
CA PHE A 8 19.26 -2.30 -49.67
C PHE A 8 19.99 -2.76 -48.40
N ASN A 9 21.21 -2.29 -48.17
CA ASN A 9 21.98 -2.61 -46.97
C ASN A 9 21.47 -1.87 -45.74
N ASN A 10 20.98 -0.63 -45.92
CA ASN A 10 20.49 0.20 -44.83
C ASN A 10 19.02 -0.10 -44.50
N MET A 11 18.19 -0.45 -45.51
CA MET A 11 16.77 -0.81 -45.38
C MET A 11 16.05 -0.02 -44.28
N GLU A 12 16.32 1.30 -44.18
CA GLU A 12 15.77 2.10 -43.10
C GLU A 12 14.25 2.12 -43.25
N TYR A 13 13.56 1.48 -42.31
CA TYR A 13 12.10 1.54 -42.25
C TYR A 13 11.70 3.00 -42.12
N GLY A 14 10.91 3.49 -43.09
CA GLY A 14 10.34 4.83 -43.01
C GLY A 14 9.45 4.97 -41.77
N PRO A 15 9.31 6.18 -41.21
CA PRO A 15 8.48 6.42 -40.04
C PRO A 15 7.02 6.05 -40.32
N ALA A 16 6.33 5.49 -39.32
CA ALA A 16 4.92 5.10 -39.41
C ALA A 16 4.07 5.80 -38.34
N PRO A 17 3.95 7.15 -38.40
CA PRO A 17 3.23 7.92 -37.39
C PRO A 17 1.73 7.59 -37.39
N GLU A 18 1.16 7.45 -36.19
CA GLU A 18 -0.28 7.51 -35.98
C GLU A 18 -0.77 8.94 -36.23
N SER A 19 -1.94 9.09 -36.85
CA SER A 19 -2.51 10.40 -37.15
C SER A 19 -2.98 11.09 -35.86
N ALA A 20 -2.50 12.31 -35.62
CA ALA A 20 -2.96 13.17 -34.53
C ALA A 20 -4.27 13.91 -34.85
N THR A 21 -4.77 13.86 -36.09
CA THR A 21 -5.87 14.71 -36.57
C THR A 21 -7.14 14.60 -35.73
N ILE A 22 -7.49 13.40 -35.22
CA ILE A 22 -8.67 13.23 -34.36
C ILE A 22 -8.49 13.89 -32.99
N ALA A 23 -7.27 13.84 -32.45
CA ALA A 23 -6.92 14.49 -31.18
C ALA A 23 -6.86 16.02 -31.35
N GLU A 24 -6.25 16.50 -32.42
CA GLU A 24 -6.22 17.92 -32.80
C GLU A 24 -7.63 18.48 -32.99
N ALA A 25 -8.51 17.76 -33.69
CA ALA A 25 -9.91 18.14 -33.85
C ALA A 25 -10.64 18.17 -32.51
N TRP A 26 -10.39 17.21 -31.63
CA TRP A 26 -10.96 17.20 -30.28
C TRP A 26 -10.49 18.39 -29.45
N LEU A 27 -9.19 18.70 -29.45
CA LEU A 27 -8.63 19.89 -28.81
C LEU A 27 -9.28 21.17 -29.36
N ALA A 28 -9.34 21.31 -30.68
CA ALA A 28 -9.91 22.48 -31.36
C ALA A 28 -11.42 22.65 -31.06
N ASN A 29 -12.19 21.56 -31.02
CA ASN A 29 -13.61 21.59 -30.66
C ASN A 29 -13.82 22.06 -29.21
N ASN A 30 -12.85 21.82 -28.33
CA ASN A 30 -12.81 22.35 -26.97
C ASN A 30 -12.04 23.68 -26.88
N LYS A 31 -11.73 24.32 -28.01
CA LYS A 31 -11.00 25.60 -28.11
C LYS A 31 -9.65 25.57 -27.39
N ASN A 32 -9.00 24.40 -27.38
CA ASN A 32 -7.76 24.12 -26.66
C ASN A 32 -7.81 24.58 -25.19
N LYS A 33 -8.99 24.44 -24.55
CA LYS A 33 -9.24 24.94 -23.21
C LYS A 33 -10.19 24.02 -22.44
N PHE A 34 -9.77 23.53 -21.28
CA PHE A 34 -10.54 22.61 -20.46
C PHE A 34 -10.88 23.20 -19.09
N ASP A 35 -12.16 23.19 -18.78
CA ASP A 35 -12.73 23.59 -17.49
C ASP A 35 -12.78 22.38 -16.53
N ASN A 36 -13.02 22.60 -15.23
CA ASN A 36 -13.21 21.50 -14.27
C ASN A 36 -14.51 20.74 -14.56
N PHE A 37 -14.56 19.43 -14.33
CA PHE A 37 -15.79 18.66 -14.47
C PHE A 37 -16.46 18.47 -13.11
N ILE A 38 -17.52 19.22 -12.84
CA ILE A 38 -18.23 19.20 -11.55
C ILE A 38 -19.72 19.02 -11.81
N ASN A 39 -20.32 18.04 -11.12
CA ASN A 39 -21.77 17.80 -11.19
C ASN A 39 -22.28 17.56 -12.63
N ALA A 40 -21.58 16.70 -13.38
CA ALA A 40 -21.84 16.38 -14.80
C ALA A 40 -21.77 17.57 -15.77
N LYS A 41 -21.07 18.65 -15.42
CA LYS A 41 -20.87 19.83 -16.26
C LYS A 41 -19.42 20.30 -16.24
N PHE A 42 -18.97 20.89 -17.34
CA PHE A 42 -17.72 21.64 -17.39
C PHE A 42 -17.95 23.04 -16.80
N VAL A 43 -17.17 23.39 -15.77
CA VAL A 43 -17.32 24.59 -14.93
C VAL A 43 -15.98 25.31 -14.85
N LYS A 44 -16.00 26.61 -15.20
CA LYS A 44 -14.84 27.49 -15.09
C LYS A 44 -14.28 27.51 -13.65
N PRO A 45 -12.95 27.60 -13.48
CA PRO A 45 -12.35 27.74 -12.16
C PRO A 45 -12.80 29.04 -11.52
N SER A 46 -13.03 29.02 -10.20
CA SER A 46 -13.52 30.17 -9.45
C SER A 46 -12.54 31.35 -9.46
N SER A 47 -11.25 31.07 -9.66
CA SER A 47 -10.17 32.07 -9.80
C SER A 47 -10.08 32.66 -11.21
N ASN A 48 -10.73 32.06 -12.21
CA ASN A 48 -10.48 32.27 -13.65
C ASN A 48 -9.03 31.96 -14.10
N GLU A 49 -8.23 31.28 -13.28
CA GLU A 49 -6.85 30.90 -13.62
C GLU A 49 -6.80 29.58 -14.40
N TYR A 50 -5.87 29.50 -15.34
CA TYR A 50 -5.60 28.30 -16.13
C TYR A 50 -4.08 28.16 -16.31
N PHE A 51 -3.58 26.92 -16.33
CA PHE A 51 -2.20 26.59 -16.66
C PHE A 51 -2.11 25.90 -18.02
N GLU A 52 -0.93 25.88 -18.61
CA GLU A 52 -0.68 25.22 -19.90
C GLU A 52 -0.28 23.76 -19.68
N THR A 53 -0.82 22.86 -20.51
CA THR A 53 -0.26 21.52 -20.69
C THR A 53 0.51 21.48 -22.02
N ILE A 54 1.66 20.81 -22.00
CA ILE A 54 2.70 20.90 -23.03
C ILE A 54 3.00 19.50 -23.53
N ASN A 55 3.15 19.35 -24.85
CA ASN A 55 3.64 18.10 -25.44
C ASN A 55 5.16 17.98 -25.17
N PRO A 56 5.62 16.99 -24.39
CA PRO A 56 7.04 16.89 -24.04
C PRO A 56 7.95 16.52 -25.22
N ALA A 57 7.40 15.94 -26.28
CA ALA A 57 8.18 15.58 -27.47
C ALA A 57 8.46 16.79 -28.39
N THR A 58 7.64 17.84 -28.33
CA THR A 58 7.76 19.02 -29.21
C THR A 58 8.03 20.33 -28.46
N GLY A 59 7.63 20.41 -27.19
CA GLY A 59 7.62 21.63 -26.38
C GLY A 59 6.43 22.56 -26.67
N GLU A 60 5.46 22.13 -27.49
CA GLU A 60 4.31 22.94 -27.88
C GLU A 60 3.17 22.84 -26.87
N VAL A 61 2.47 23.95 -26.65
CA VAL A 61 1.28 23.99 -25.78
C VAL A 61 0.13 23.26 -26.47
N LEU A 62 -0.42 22.23 -25.81
CA LEU A 62 -1.58 21.48 -26.30
C LEU A 62 -2.89 22.19 -25.94
N ALA A 63 -3.03 22.64 -24.69
CA ALA A 63 -4.23 23.29 -24.19
C ALA A 63 -3.97 24.09 -22.90
N ARG A 64 -4.96 24.91 -22.53
CA ARG A 64 -5.04 25.56 -21.21
C ARG A 64 -6.05 24.83 -20.32
N VAL A 65 -5.67 24.45 -19.11
CA VAL A 65 -6.51 23.68 -18.19
C VAL A 65 -6.78 24.47 -16.93
N ALA A 66 -8.01 24.40 -16.44
CA ALA A 66 -8.48 25.13 -15.27
C ALA A 66 -7.60 24.87 -14.04
N LYS A 67 -7.29 25.90 -13.26
CA LYS A 67 -6.62 25.76 -11.96
C LYS A 67 -7.63 25.93 -10.84
N ALA A 68 -8.08 24.79 -10.29
CA ALA A 68 -9.03 24.75 -9.19
C ALA A 68 -8.37 25.20 -7.88
N ASN A 69 -9.05 26.08 -7.15
CA ASN A 69 -8.70 26.43 -5.78
C ASN A 69 -9.61 25.73 -4.76
N ASP A 70 -9.46 26.08 -3.48
CA ASP A 70 -10.30 25.65 -2.37
C ASP A 70 -11.81 25.71 -2.67
N LYS A 71 -12.30 26.79 -3.29
CA LYS A 71 -13.73 26.98 -3.62
C LYS A 71 -14.22 25.99 -4.68
N ASP A 72 -13.38 25.64 -5.64
CA ASP A 72 -13.72 24.67 -6.67
C ASP A 72 -13.72 23.24 -6.11
N VAL A 73 -12.77 22.93 -5.23
CA VAL A 73 -12.74 21.66 -4.48
C VAL A 73 -14.00 21.51 -3.61
N ASP A 74 -14.38 22.55 -2.85
CA ASP A 74 -15.60 22.56 -2.04
C ASP A 74 -16.87 22.31 -2.89
N LYS A 75 -16.98 22.95 -4.07
CA LYS A 75 -18.07 22.68 -5.02
C LYS A 75 -18.09 21.23 -5.48
N ALA A 76 -16.93 20.67 -5.82
CA ALA A 76 -16.80 19.27 -6.26
C ALA A 76 -17.19 18.29 -5.14
N VAL A 77 -16.71 18.52 -3.92
CA VAL A 77 -17.03 17.67 -2.76
C VAL A 77 -18.51 17.76 -2.40
N LYS A 78 -19.11 18.95 -2.42
CA LYS A 78 -20.56 19.13 -2.20
C LYS A 78 -21.40 18.38 -3.25
N ALA A 79 -20.99 18.41 -4.51
CA ALA A 79 -21.65 17.65 -5.57
C ALA A 79 -21.52 16.14 -5.35
N ALA A 80 -20.32 15.65 -5.02
CA ALA A 80 -20.08 14.24 -4.68
C ALA A 80 -20.92 13.78 -3.49
N ARG A 81 -20.90 14.54 -2.39
CA ARG A 81 -21.66 14.23 -1.17
C ARG A 81 -23.16 14.16 -1.43
N LYS A 82 -23.69 15.09 -2.26
CA LYS A 82 -25.10 15.08 -2.65
C LYS A 82 -25.44 13.83 -3.46
N ALA A 83 -24.62 13.49 -4.45
CA ALA A 83 -24.82 12.32 -5.32
C ALA A 83 -24.67 10.99 -4.56
N PHE A 84 -23.83 10.94 -3.52
CA PHE A 84 -23.57 9.73 -2.74
C PHE A 84 -24.84 9.09 -2.15
N LYS A 85 -25.79 9.91 -1.69
CA LYS A 85 -27.06 9.41 -1.11
C LYS A 85 -27.81 8.51 -2.08
N ASP A 86 -27.91 8.92 -3.34
CA ASP A 86 -28.66 8.19 -4.38
C ASP A 86 -27.79 7.12 -5.04
N TRP A 87 -26.48 7.36 -5.19
CA TRP A 87 -25.56 6.40 -5.82
C TRP A 87 -25.30 5.16 -4.95
N SER A 88 -25.09 5.34 -3.65
CA SER A 88 -24.83 4.23 -2.71
C SER A 88 -26.03 3.29 -2.56
N THR A 89 -27.24 3.82 -2.71
CA THR A 89 -28.51 3.06 -2.63
C THR A 89 -29.04 2.62 -4.00
N LEU A 90 -28.39 3.03 -5.10
CA LEU A 90 -28.72 2.57 -6.44
C LEU A 90 -28.58 1.04 -6.49
N PRO A 91 -29.54 0.29 -7.08
CA PRO A 91 -29.41 -1.15 -7.21
C PRO A 91 -28.08 -1.57 -7.83
N ALA A 92 -27.43 -2.59 -7.24
CA ALA A 92 -26.14 -3.16 -7.67
C ALA A 92 -26.05 -3.29 -9.20
N HIS A 93 -27.05 -3.94 -9.80
CA HIS A 93 -27.16 -4.10 -11.25
C HIS A 93 -27.13 -2.79 -12.05
N LYS A 94 -27.80 -1.73 -11.55
CA LYS A 94 -27.80 -0.43 -12.24
C LYS A 94 -26.42 0.24 -12.15
N ARG A 95 -25.70 0.13 -11.03
CA ARG A 95 -24.31 0.59 -10.93
C ARG A 95 -23.43 -0.16 -11.92
N ALA A 96 -23.51 -1.50 -11.94
CA ALA A 96 -22.75 -2.35 -12.86
C ALA A 96 -22.93 -1.94 -14.32
N ARG A 97 -24.17 -1.63 -14.74
CA ARG A 97 -24.47 -1.14 -16.10
C ARG A 97 -23.74 0.17 -16.45
N TYR A 98 -23.59 1.11 -15.53
CA TYR A 98 -22.83 2.33 -15.78
C TYR A 98 -21.33 2.05 -15.95
N LEU A 99 -20.74 1.21 -15.09
CA LEU A 99 -19.33 0.81 -15.23
C LEU A 99 -19.08 0.08 -16.56
N TYR A 100 -19.98 -0.83 -16.95
CA TYR A 100 -19.94 -1.50 -18.25
C TYR A 100 -20.05 -0.50 -19.42
N ALA A 101 -20.96 0.46 -19.34
CA ALA A 101 -21.12 1.48 -20.39
C ALA A 101 -19.86 2.37 -20.51
N ILE A 102 -19.24 2.74 -19.39
CA ILE A 102 -17.96 3.46 -19.39
C ILE A 102 -16.89 2.63 -20.11
N ALA A 103 -16.74 1.34 -19.78
CA ALA A 103 -15.80 0.45 -20.46
C ALA A 103 -16.03 0.39 -21.98
N ARG A 104 -17.29 0.33 -22.42
CA ARG A 104 -17.67 0.34 -23.84
C ARG A 104 -17.32 1.66 -24.53
N HIS A 105 -17.51 2.79 -23.87
CA HIS A 105 -17.14 4.10 -24.43
C HIS A 105 -15.62 4.29 -24.50
N ILE A 106 -14.87 3.77 -23.51
CA ILE A 106 -13.40 3.73 -23.57
C ILE A 106 -12.94 2.94 -24.81
N GLN A 107 -13.52 1.76 -25.06
CA GLN A 107 -13.19 0.97 -26.25
C GLN A 107 -13.57 1.68 -27.55
N LYS A 108 -14.77 2.27 -27.59
CA LYS A 108 -15.28 3.05 -28.74
C LYS A 108 -14.32 4.19 -29.11
N HIS A 109 -13.79 4.88 -28.11
CA HIS A 109 -12.91 6.04 -28.27
C HIS A 109 -11.41 5.69 -28.09
N SER A 110 -11.06 4.40 -28.13
CA SER A 110 -9.72 3.91 -27.76
C SER A 110 -8.58 4.60 -28.50
N ARG A 111 -8.69 4.74 -29.82
CA ARG A 111 -7.65 5.42 -30.62
C ARG A 111 -7.47 6.89 -30.22
N LEU A 112 -8.56 7.62 -29.98
CA LEU A 112 -8.48 9.02 -29.55
C LEU A 112 -7.82 9.11 -28.18
N LEU A 113 -8.21 8.24 -27.24
CA LEU A 113 -7.60 8.18 -25.91
C LEU A 113 -6.10 7.88 -25.99
N SER A 114 -5.68 6.90 -26.80
CA SER A 114 -4.27 6.54 -26.97
C SER A 114 -3.43 7.71 -27.52
N VAL A 115 -3.94 8.42 -28.53
CA VAL A 115 -3.24 9.56 -29.12
C VAL A 115 -3.15 10.73 -28.14
N ILE A 116 -4.24 11.05 -27.42
CA ILE A 116 -4.21 12.10 -26.39
C ILE A 116 -3.22 11.76 -25.28
N GLU A 117 -3.22 10.51 -24.80
CA GLU A 117 -2.29 10.06 -23.77
C GLU A 117 -0.83 10.20 -24.25
N THR A 118 -0.53 9.80 -25.49
CA THR A 118 0.81 9.97 -26.08
C THR A 118 1.22 11.43 -26.24
N LEU A 119 0.31 12.31 -26.67
CA LEU A 119 0.60 13.73 -26.84
C LEU A 119 0.87 14.43 -25.51
N ASP A 120 0.05 14.16 -24.50
CA ASP A 120 0.08 14.82 -23.20
C ASP A 120 1.21 14.26 -22.29
N ASN A 121 1.53 12.96 -22.41
CA ASN A 121 2.53 12.32 -21.56
C ASN A 121 3.92 12.12 -22.21
N GLY A 122 3.99 11.92 -23.53
CA GLY A 122 5.23 11.64 -24.24
C GLY A 122 5.56 10.17 -24.47
N LYS A 123 4.77 9.24 -23.91
CA LYS A 123 4.93 7.79 -24.11
C LYS A 123 4.62 7.31 -25.53
N PRO A 124 5.30 6.26 -26.04
CA PRO A 124 5.05 5.70 -27.35
C PRO A 124 3.59 5.28 -27.55
N ILE A 125 3.03 5.60 -28.72
CA ILE A 125 1.65 5.28 -29.12
C ILE A 125 1.35 3.78 -29.08
N ARG A 126 2.38 2.95 -29.25
CA ARG A 126 2.27 1.49 -29.13
C ARG A 126 1.90 1.09 -27.71
N GLU A 127 2.53 1.68 -26.70
CA GLU A 127 2.24 1.39 -25.30
C GLU A 127 0.84 1.85 -24.91
N THR A 128 0.44 3.07 -25.31
CA THR A 128 -0.91 3.56 -24.99
C THR A 128 -2.00 2.75 -25.64
N ARG A 129 -1.79 2.33 -26.89
CA ARG A 129 -2.76 1.54 -27.66
C ARG A 129 -2.84 0.10 -27.18
N ASP A 130 -1.72 -0.54 -26.89
CA ASP A 130 -1.65 -1.99 -26.68
C ASP A 130 -1.70 -2.37 -25.19
N ILE A 131 -1.40 -1.43 -24.28
CA ILE A 131 -1.32 -1.68 -22.83
C ILE A 131 -2.28 -0.75 -22.06
N ASP A 132 -2.05 0.57 -22.04
CA ASP A 132 -2.79 1.50 -21.17
C ASP A 132 -4.30 1.43 -21.39
N ILE A 133 -4.77 1.74 -22.61
CA ILE A 133 -6.20 1.84 -22.91
C ILE A 133 -6.94 0.49 -22.79
N PRO A 134 -6.38 -0.65 -23.26
CA PRO A 134 -6.96 -1.96 -22.99
C PRO A 134 -7.11 -2.26 -21.50
N LEU A 135 -6.11 -1.94 -20.67
CA LEU A 135 -6.18 -2.13 -19.22
C LEU A 135 -7.22 -1.19 -18.57
N VAL A 136 -7.31 0.06 -19.01
CA VAL A 136 -8.37 1.00 -18.58
C VAL A 136 -9.75 0.37 -18.79
N ALA A 137 -10.04 -0.12 -20.00
CA ALA A 137 -11.30 -0.79 -20.30
C ALA A 137 -11.51 -2.04 -19.43
N ARG A 138 -10.46 -2.87 -19.28
CA ARG A 138 -10.47 -4.07 -18.44
C ARG A 138 -10.82 -3.76 -16.99
N HIS A 139 -10.30 -2.68 -16.41
CA HIS A 139 -10.63 -2.26 -15.03
C HIS A 139 -12.11 -1.92 -14.87
N PHE A 140 -12.70 -1.15 -15.79
CA PHE A 140 -14.12 -0.84 -15.71
C PHE A 140 -15.00 -2.08 -15.94
N TYR A 141 -14.65 -2.97 -16.88
CA TYR A 141 -15.36 -4.24 -17.07
C TYR A 141 -15.33 -5.14 -15.84
N TYR A 142 -14.15 -5.32 -15.26
CA TYR A 142 -13.98 -6.20 -14.12
C TYR A 142 -14.74 -5.67 -12.89
N HIS A 143 -14.64 -4.37 -12.61
CA HIS A 143 -15.33 -3.77 -11.47
C HIS A 143 -16.84 -3.59 -11.69
N ALA A 144 -17.32 -3.61 -12.94
CA ALA A 144 -18.76 -3.78 -13.19
C ALA A 144 -19.26 -5.11 -12.62
N GLY A 145 -18.46 -6.18 -12.72
CA GLY A 145 -18.75 -7.48 -12.09
C GLY A 145 -18.80 -7.39 -10.57
N TRP A 146 -17.84 -6.72 -9.92
CA TRP A 146 -17.90 -6.52 -8.46
C TRP A 146 -19.08 -5.66 -8.00
N ALA A 147 -19.55 -4.73 -8.83
CA ALA A 147 -20.76 -3.98 -8.54
C ALA A 147 -22.02 -4.86 -8.61
N GLU A 148 -22.07 -5.82 -9.55
CA GLU A 148 -23.16 -6.79 -9.68
C GLU A 148 -23.16 -7.79 -8.52
N LEU A 149 -21.98 -8.30 -8.14
CA LEU A 149 -21.75 -9.28 -7.07
C LEU A 149 -21.64 -8.62 -5.68
N ALA A 150 -22.47 -7.61 -5.40
CA ALA A 150 -22.39 -6.84 -4.16
C ALA A 150 -22.61 -7.70 -2.89
N ASP A 151 -23.36 -8.80 -3.01
CA ASP A 151 -23.67 -9.72 -1.90
C ASP A 151 -22.41 -10.41 -1.32
N GLU A 152 -21.32 -10.49 -2.10
CA GLU A 152 -19.99 -10.93 -1.63
C GLU A 152 -19.41 -10.02 -0.53
N PHE A 153 -20.02 -8.85 -0.33
CA PHE A 153 -19.62 -7.83 0.63
C PHE A 153 -20.76 -7.45 1.59
N ASP A 154 -21.68 -8.38 1.90
CA ASP A 154 -22.87 -8.12 2.71
C ASP A 154 -22.61 -7.52 4.10
N ASP A 155 -21.45 -7.75 4.71
CA ASP A 155 -21.08 -7.13 5.99
C ASP A 155 -20.55 -5.70 5.85
N TYR A 156 -20.38 -5.22 4.62
CA TYR A 156 -19.75 -3.96 4.26
C TYR A 156 -20.72 -2.97 3.62
N GLU A 157 -20.39 -1.69 3.72
CA GLU A 157 -21.06 -0.58 3.03
C GLU A 157 -20.01 0.39 2.46
N ALA A 158 -20.43 1.21 1.49
CA ALA A 158 -19.59 2.26 0.91
C ALA A 158 -19.04 3.21 1.99
N LEU A 159 -17.83 3.73 1.78
CA LEU A 159 -17.24 4.71 2.68
C LEU A 159 -17.98 6.04 2.61
N GLY A 160 -18.21 6.55 1.40
CA GLY A 160 -18.77 7.88 1.14
C GLY A 160 -18.14 8.56 -0.08
N VAL A 161 -17.53 9.72 0.15
CA VAL A 161 -16.80 10.49 -0.88
C VAL A 161 -15.31 10.13 -0.83
N ALA A 162 -14.74 9.71 -1.95
CA ALA A 162 -13.31 9.46 -2.09
C ALA A 162 -12.61 10.62 -2.82
N GLY A 163 -11.65 11.26 -2.14
CA GLY A 163 -10.67 12.14 -2.73
C GLY A 163 -9.53 11.32 -3.35
N GLN A 164 -9.25 11.54 -4.63
CA GLN A 164 -8.32 10.73 -5.40
C GLN A 164 -7.29 11.62 -6.08
N ILE A 165 -6.01 11.30 -5.94
CA ILE A 165 -4.91 12.06 -6.51
C ILE A 165 -3.96 11.07 -7.19
N ILE A 166 -3.68 11.31 -8.47
CA ILE A 166 -2.95 10.36 -9.32
C ILE A 166 -1.71 11.01 -9.98
N PRO A 167 -0.67 10.22 -10.31
CA PRO A 167 0.55 10.71 -10.92
C PRO A 167 0.39 10.86 -12.43
N TRP A 168 1.46 11.34 -13.06
CA TRP A 168 1.47 11.68 -14.49
C TRP A 168 1.86 10.52 -15.41
N ASN A 169 2.41 9.42 -14.90
CA ASN A 169 3.08 8.42 -15.73
C ASN A 169 2.13 7.46 -16.47
N PHE A 170 0.98 7.12 -15.89
CA PHE A 170 -0.10 6.38 -16.57
C PHE A 170 -1.44 7.07 -16.30
N PRO A 171 -1.68 8.27 -16.85
CA PRO A 171 -2.75 9.16 -16.41
C PRO A 171 -4.13 8.48 -16.36
N LEU A 172 -4.56 7.88 -17.47
CA LEU A 172 -5.89 7.29 -17.57
C LEU A 172 -5.97 5.92 -16.87
N LEU A 173 -4.90 5.13 -16.89
CA LEU A 173 -4.86 3.84 -16.18
C LEU A 173 -4.93 4.05 -14.66
N MET A 174 -4.19 5.02 -14.12
CA MET A 174 -4.26 5.40 -12.72
C MET A 174 -5.65 5.93 -12.35
N LEU A 175 -6.27 6.72 -13.24
CA LEU A 175 -7.67 7.13 -13.07
C LEU A 175 -8.59 5.90 -12.98
N ALA A 176 -8.43 4.90 -13.85
CA ALA A 176 -9.24 3.68 -13.83
C ALA A 176 -9.06 2.86 -12.55
N TRP A 177 -7.81 2.71 -12.08
CA TRP A 177 -7.48 2.02 -10.83
C TRP A 177 -8.15 2.64 -9.61
N LYS A 178 -8.38 3.96 -9.64
CA LYS A 178 -9.03 4.71 -8.57
C LYS A 178 -10.55 4.72 -8.72
N ILE A 179 -11.07 5.18 -9.86
CA ILE A 179 -12.51 5.43 -10.04
C ILE A 179 -13.31 4.13 -10.11
N ALA A 180 -12.84 3.12 -10.85
CA ALA A 180 -13.61 1.90 -11.09
C ALA A 180 -14.02 1.17 -9.78
N PRO A 181 -13.09 0.83 -8.86
CA PRO A 181 -13.49 0.21 -7.58
C PRO A 181 -14.30 1.14 -6.68
N ALA A 182 -14.03 2.45 -6.68
CA ALA A 182 -14.81 3.41 -5.87
C ALA A 182 -16.28 3.39 -6.28
N LEU A 183 -16.56 3.52 -7.58
CA LEU A 183 -17.92 3.53 -8.10
C LEU A 183 -18.61 2.18 -7.92
N ALA A 184 -17.89 1.07 -8.14
CA ALA A 184 -18.43 -0.28 -7.94
C ALA A 184 -18.88 -0.52 -6.50
N ALA A 185 -18.07 -0.08 -5.52
CA ALA A 185 -18.39 -0.14 -4.10
C ALA A 185 -19.49 0.85 -3.66
N GLY A 186 -20.01 1.70 -4.57
CA GLY A 186 -21.07 2.67 -4.28
C GLY A 186 -20.59 4.01 -3.73
N ASN A 187 -19.30 4.34 -3.87
CA ASN A 187 -18.74 5.64 -3.50
C ASN A 187 -18.88 6.64 -4.66
N THR A 188 -18.78 7.93 -4.34
CA THR A 188 -18.62 9.02 -5.31
C THR A 188 -17.21 9.59 -5.22
N VAL A 189 -16.70 10.21 -6.28
CA VAL A 189 -15.29 10.61 -6.35
C VAL A 189 -15.10 12.11 -6.64
N VAL A 190 -14.02 12.65 -6.07
CA VAL A 190 -13.39 13.90 -6.47
C VAL A 190 -11.94 13.56 -6.81
N LEU A 191 -11.59 13.59 -8.09
CA LEU A 191 -10.27 13.21 -8.58
C LEU A 191 -9.50 14.44 -9.09
N LYS A 192 -8.20 14.51 -8.76
CA LYS A 192 -7.25 15.44 -9.37
C LYS A 192 -6.20 14.67 -10.20
N PRO A 193 -6.19 14.81 -11.54
CA PRO A 193 -5.12 14.28 -12.38
C PRO A 193 -3.85 15.11 -12.19
N ALA A 194 -2.67 14.56 -12.47
CA ALA A 194 -1.43 15.33 -12.41
C ALA A 194 -1.47 16.53 -13.36
N GLU A 195 -0.86 17.64 -12.95
CA GLU A 195 -0.80 18.89 -13.71
C GLU A 195 -0.10 18.76 -15.06
N LEU A 196 0.81 17.78 -15.20
CA LEU A 196 1.53 17.53 -16.44
C LEU A 196 0.71 16.72 -17.45
N THR A 197 -0.35 16.02 -17.03
CA THR A 197 -1.11 15.11 -17.90
C THR A 197 -2.64 15.14 -17.67
N PRO A 198 -3.29 16.31 -17.75
CA PRO A 198 -4.72 16.44 -17.44
C PRO A 198 -5.67 15.99 -18.55
N LEU A 199 -5.23 15.85 -19.81
CA LEU A 199 -6.13 15.83 -20.97
C LEU A 199 -6.98 14.57 -21.08
N SER A 200 -6.43 13.39 -20.81
CA SER A 200 -7.20 12.14 -20.88
C SER A 200 -8.24 12.03 -19.78
N ALA A 201 -8.00 12.64 -18.61
CA ALA A 201 -9.01 12.78 -17.56
C ALA A 201 -10.17 13.68 -18.00
N MET A 202 -9.90 14.72 -18.80
CA MET A 202 -10.94 15.57 -19.39
C MET A 202 -11.73 14.86 -20.48
N LEU A 203 -11.07 14.02 -21.28
CA LEU A 203 -11.76 13.14 -22.22
C LEU A 203 -12.62 12.09 -21.50
N PHE A 204 -12.14 11.52 -20.39
CA PHE A 204 -12.93 10.63 -19.53
C PHE A 204 -14.17 11.33 -18.94
N ALA A 205 -14.05 12.60 -18.53
CA ALA A 205 -15.19 13.39 -18.07
C ALA A 205 -16.29 13.51 -19.15
N GLN A 206 -15.91 13.70 -20.41
CA GLN A 206 -16.86 13.70 -21.53
C GLN A 206 -17.51 12.33 -21.73
N ILE A 207 -16.75 11.24 -21.56
CA ILE A 207 -17.30 9.88 -21.58
C ILE A 207 -18.34 9.69 -20.46
N CYS A 208 -18.07 10.16 -19.24
CA CYS A 208 -19.06 10.13 -18.16
C CYS A 208 -20.35 10.89 -18.53
N GLN A 209 -20.22 12.03 -19.21
CA GLN A 209 -21.36 12.80 -19.71
C GLN A 209 -22.13 12.05 -20.81
N GLU A 210 -21.43 11.44 -21.79
CA GLU A 210 -22.04 10.66 -22.88
C GLU A 210 -22.80 9.43 -22.37
N VAL A 211 -22.24 8.73 -21.38
CA VAL A 211 -22.88 7.57 -20.73
C VAL A 211 -24.11 8.00 -19.90
N GLY A 212 -24.25 9.29 -19.59
CA GLY A 212 -25.31 9.80 -18.73
C GLY A 212 -25.10 9.41 -17.26
N LEU A 213 -23.84 9.34 -16.81
CA LEU A 213 -23.52 9.05 -15.42
C LEU A 213 -24.21 10.10 -14.50
N PRO A 214 -24.84 9.71 -13.38
CA PRO A 214 -25.57 10.64 -12.54
C PRO A 214 -24.69 11.80 -12.06
N ALA A 215 -25.27 13.01 -12.07
CA ALA A 215 -24.55 14.23 -11.75
C ALA A 215 -23.93 14.18 -10.35
N GLY A 216 -22.62 14.45 -10.28
CA GLY A 216 -21.85 14.47 -9.04
C GLY A 216 -21.22 13.13 -8.65
N VAL A 217 -21.54 12.01 -9.32
CA VAL A 217 -20.91 10.71 -9.02
C VAL A 217 -19.40 10.73 -9.28
N VAL A 218 -19.01 11.38 -10.39
CA VAL A 218 -17.61 11.69 -10.72
C VAL A 218 -17.46 13.19 -10.83
N ASN A 219 -16.43 13.73 -10.17
CA ASN A 219 -16.00 15.12 -10.30
C ASN A 219 -14.49 15.12 -10.50
N ILE A 220 -14.01 15.91 -11.47
CA ILE A 220 -12.59 16.05 -11.79
C ILE A 220 -12.21 17.52 -11.69
N VAL A 221 -11.26 17.82 -10.81
CA VAL A 221 -10.72 19.16 -10.61
C VAL A 221 -9.23 19.16 -10.95
N ASN A 222 -8.79 20.14 -11.73
CA ASN A 222 -7.41 20.24 -12.19
C ASN A 222 -6.66 21.29 -11.36
N GLY A 223 -5.34 21.17 -11.24
CA GLY A 223 -4.52 22.13 -10.50
C GLY A 223 -3.22 21.52 -10.01
N TYR A 224 -2.49 22.19 -9.12
CA TYR A 224 -1.17 21.75 -8.65
C TYR A 224 -1.28 20.97 -7.32
N GLY A 225 -0.18 20.92 -6.56
CA GLY A 225 -0.15 20.26 -5.26
C GLY A 225 -1.04 20.92 -4.21
N ASP A 226 -1.27 22.23 -4.29
CA ASP A 226 -2.19 22.99 -3.44
C ASP A 226 -3.65 22.53 -3.61
N THR A 227 -4.12 22.32 -4.85
CA THR A 227 -5.43 21.73 -5.14
C THR A 227 -5.53 20.32 -4.53
N GLY A 228 -4.47 19.52 -4.63
CA GLY A 228 -4.39 18.20 -4.00
C GLY A 228 -4.49 18.28 -2.47
N ALA A 229 -3.79 19.22 -1.84
CA ALA A 229 -3.85 19.44 -0.39
C ALA A 229 -5.26 19.82 0.06
N HIS A 230 -5.95 20.69 -0.68
CA HIS A 230 -7.36 21.02 -0.40
C HIS A 230 -8.29 19.80 -0.46
N ILE A 231 -8.06 18.84 -1.36
CA ILE A 231 -8.81 17.58 -1.39
C ILE A 231 -8.48 16.74 -0.15
N VAL A 232 -7.21 16.61 0.21
CA VAL A 232 -6.73 15.80 1.36
C VAL A 232 -7.31 16.31 2.68
N GLU A 233 -7.33 17.62 2.87
CA GLU A 233 -7.73 18.28 4.11
C GLU A 233 -9.25 18.48 4.22
N HIS A 234 -10.00 18.31 3.13
CA HIS A 234 -11.43 18.61 3.12
C HIS A 234 -12.19 17.76 4.18
N PRO A 235 -13.02 18.38 5.05
CA PRO A 235 -13.70 17.65 6.13
C PRO A 235 -14.73 16.65 5.62
N ASP A 236 -15.41 16.97 4.51
CA ASP A 236 -16.43 16.10 3.91
C ASP A 236 -15.89 15.05 2.93
N ILE A 237 -14.62 14.66 3.03
CA ILE A 237 -14.07 13.48 2.32
C ILE A 237 -13.85 12.35 3.32
N ASP A 238 -14.29 11.13 2.98
CA ASP A 238 -14.21 9.95 3.85
C ASP A 238 -12.98 9.07 3.56
N LYS A 239 -12.45 9.15 2.33
CA LYS A 239 -11.28 8.39 1.89
C LYS A 239 -10.34 9.23 1.06
N ILE A 240 -9.04 9.08 1.31
CA ILE A 240 -7.99 9.50 0.39
C ILE A 240 -7.36 8.26 -0.25
N ALA A 241 -7.20 8.30 -1.57
CA ALA A 241 -6.41 7.35 -2.32
C ALA A 241 -5.39 8.12 -3.16
N PHE A 242 -4.11 7.93 -2.86
CA PHE A 242 -3.01 8.65 -3.50
C PHE A 242 -2.03 7.69 -4.16
N THR A 243 -1.61 8.04 -5.36
CA THR A 243 -0.43 7.44 -5.99
C THR A 243 0.57 8.53 -6.35
N GLY A 244 1.84 8.35 -6.00
CA GLY A 244 2.89 9.33 -6.28
C GLY A 244 4.15 9.08 -5.45
N SER A 245 4.90 10.14 -5.13
CA SER A 245 6.16 9.98 -4.41
C SER A 245 5.95 9.65 -2.92
N THR A 246 6.91 8.90 -2.35
CA THR A 246 6.89 8.55 -0.93
C THR A 246 6.85 9.76 -0.02
N GLU A 247 7.56 10.84 -0.36
CA GLU A 247 7.57 12.07 0.43
C GLU A 247 6.19 12.73 0.51
N VAL A 248 5.48 12.83 -0.62
CA VAL A 248 4.11 13.33 -0.62
C VAL A 248 3.18 12.40 0.16
N GLY A 249 3.40 11.08 0.09
CA GLY A 249 2.70 10.10 0.93
C GLY A 249 2.83 10.37 2.43
N ARG A 250 4.01 10.77 2.91
CA ARG A 250 4.23 11.18 4.32
C ARG A 250 3.45 12.45 4.67
N ILE A 251 3.49 13.44 3.79
CA ILE A 251 2.74 14.70 3.97
C ILE A 251 1.24 14.40 4.09
N ILE A 252 0.70 13.55 3.20
CA ILE A 252 -0.71 13.15 3.22
C ILE A 252 -1.06 12.37 4.50
N ARG A 253 -0.24 11.38 4.90
CA ARG A 253 -0.49 10.64 6.15
C ARG A 253 -0.52 11.57 7.36
N LYS A 254 0.39 12.56 7.42
CA LYS A 254 0.41 13.58 8.47
C LYS A 254 -0.85 14.46 8.44
N ALA A 255 -1.23 14.98 7.27
CA ALA A 255 -2.40 15.85 7.11
C ALA A 255 -3.75 15.16 7.42
N THR A 256 -3.82 13.84 7.22
CA THR A 256 -5.01 13.04 7.47
C THR A 256 -5.09 12.43 8.87
N ALA A 257 -4.03 12.54 9.67
CA ALA A 257 -3.98 11.97 11.02
C ALA A 257 -5.13 12.48 11.89
N GLY A 258 -5.82 11.57 12.59
CA GLY A 258 -6.94 11.89 13.49
C GLY A 258 -8.24 12.29 12.81
N SER A 259 -8.27 12.43 11.48
CA SER A 259 -9.47 12.82 10.73
C SER A 259 -10.49 11.70 10.58
N GLY A 260 -10.12 10.45 10.89
CA GLY A 260 -10.96 9.27 10.68
C GLY A 260 -11.10 8.85 9.21
N LYS A 261 -10.44 9.56 8.27
CA LYS A 261 -10.41 9.21 6.86
C LYS A 261 -9.72 7.86 6.65
N LYS A 262 -10.26 7.04 5.75
CA LYS A 262 -9.52 5.88 5.26
C LYS A 262 -8.45 6.34 4.28
N LEU A 263 -7.26 5.75 4.34
CA LEU A 263 -6.12 6.13 3.51
C LEU A 263 -5.55 4.90 2.80
N SER A 264 -5.29 5.02 1.49
CA SER A 264 -4.42 4.11 0.75
C SER A 264 -3.35 4.91 0.01
N LEU A 265 -2.12 4.41 0.03
CA LEU A 265 -0.94 5.05 -0.53
C LEU A 265 -0.22 4.04 -1.41
N GLU A 266 -0.09 4.34 -2.71
CA GLU A 266 0.77 3.59 -3.63
C GLU A 266 1.95 4.48 -4.02
N LEU A 267 3.14 4.15 -3.53
CA LEU A 267 4.27 5.08 -3.53
C LEU A 267 5.43 4.57 -4.40
N GLY A 268 6.62 5.17 -4.21
CA GLY A 268 7.80 4.86 -5.02
C GLY A 268 8.26 3.41 -4.90
N GLY A 269 9.04 2.99 -5.88
CA GLY A 269 9.58 1.64 -5.95
C GLY A 269 10.94 1.62 -6.63
N LYS A 270 11.82 0.74 -6.14
CA LYS A 270 13.09 0.40 -6.79
C LYS A 270 13.13 -1.12 -7.00
N SER A 271 12.21 -1.62 -7.82
CA SER A 271 11.96 -3.06 -7.94
C SER A 271 13.21 -3.82 -8.42
N PRO A 272 13.59 -4.93 -7.75
CA PRO A 272 14.66 -5.79 -8.21
C PRO A 272 14.19 -6.68 -9.37
N PHE A 273 15.10 -6.92 -10.31
CA PHE A 273 14.97 -7.85 -11.42
C PHE A 273 16.09 -8.88 -11.28
N ILE A 274 15.76 -10.10 -10.88
CA ILE A 274 16.72 -11.12 -10.46
C ILE A 274 16.88 -12.16 -11.56
N VAL A 275 18.11 -12.40 -12.01
CA VAL A 275 18.43 -13.36 -13.07
C VAL A 275 19.43 -14.38 -12.55
N PHE A 276 19.00 -15.63 -12.46
CA PHE A 276 19.83 -16.77 -12.08
C PHE A 276 20.58 -17.37 -13.28
N GLU A 277 21.64 -18.13 -13.01
CA GLU A 277 22.47 -18.80 -14.04
C GLU A 277 21.69 -19.74 -14.95
N ASP A 278 20.60 -20.31 -14.46
CA ASP A 278 19.73 -21.24 -15.20
C ASP A 278 18.53 -20.57 -15.88
N ALA A 279 18.46 -19.24 -15.89
CA ALA A 279 17.41 -18.52 -16.58
C ALA A 279 17.51 -18.67 -18.11
N ASP A 280 16.38 -18.59 -18.82
CA ASP A 280 16.39 -18.26 -20.23
C ASP A 280 16.93 -16.83 -20.43
N ILE A 281 18.21 -16.73 -20.77
CA ILE A 281 18.95 -15.47 -20.91
C ILE A 281 18.31 -14.55 -21.95
N GLU A 282 17.86 -15.09 -23.09
CA GLU A 282 17.32 -14.27 -24.17
C GLU A 282 15.96 -13.67 -23.76
N SER A 283 15.09 -14.49 -23.16
CA SER A 283 13.81 -14.02 -22.64
C SER A 283 14.00 -13.03 -21.48
N ALA A 284 14.96 -13.28 -20.58
CA ALA A 284 15.27 -12.37 -19.48
C ALA A 284 15.79 -11.02 -19.97
N ILE A 285 16.55 -10.97 -21.07
CA ILE A 285 17.01 -9.71 -21.68
C ILE A 285 15.84 -8.90 -22.24
N GLU A 286 14.91 -9.51 -22.99
CA GLU A 286 13.70 -8.82 -23.43
C GLU A 286 12.84 -8.39 -22.23
N GLY A 287 12.76 -9.23 -21.19
CA GLY A 287 12.14 -8.89 -19.93
C GLY A 287 12.76 -7.66 -19.26
N VAL A 288 14.09 -7.52 -19.26
CA VAL A 288 14.76 -6.30 -18.75
C VAL A 288 14.32 -5.09 -19.56
N VAL A 289 14.27 -5.20 -20.88
CA VAL A 289 13.86 -4.10 -21.76
C VAL A 289 12.43 -3.65 -21.45
N ASP A 290 11.51 -4.59 -21.35
CA ASP A 290 10.11 -4.35 -20.98
C ASP A 290 9.95 -3.86 -19.53
N ALA A 291 10.93 -4.14 -18.66
CA ALA A 291 10.88 -3.73 -17.25
C ALA A 291 11.32 -2.28 -17.02
N ILE A 292 12.29 -1.76 -17.78
CA ILE A 292 12.94 -0.47 -17.49
C ILE A 292 12.88 0.55 -18.62
N TYR A 293 12.73 0.12 -19.88
CA TYR A 293 12.62 1.05 -21.01
C TYR A 293 11.16 1.26 -21.46
N PHE A 294 10.25 0.36 -21.05
CA PHE A 294 8.80 0.60 -21.07
C PHE A 294 8.46 1.92 -20.37
N ASN A 295 7.65 2.76 -21.01
CA ASN A 295 7.32 4.11 -20.56
C ASN A 295 8.55 4.92 -20.13
N GLN A 296 9.68 4.70 -20.80
CA GLN A 296 10.99 5.34 -20.55
C GLN A 296 11.40 5.24 -19.07
N GLY A 297 11.07 4.12 -18.41
CA GLY A 297 11.40 3.86 -17.00
C GLY A 297 10.61 4.71 -15.99
N GLN A 298 9.61 5.45 -16.44
CA GLN A 298 8.71 6.26 -15.61
C GLN A 298 7.61 5.36 -15.03
N VAL A 299 7.99 4.24 -14.43
CA VAL A 299 7.08 3.19 -13.93
C VAL A 299 7.43 2.89 -12.49
N CYS A 300 6.45 2.96 -11.57
CA CYS A 300 6.69 2.73 -10.15
C CYS A 300 7.25 1.33 -9.85
N CYS A 301 6.87 0.33 -10.65
CA CYS A 301 7.34 -1.04 -10.52
C CYS A 301 8.52 -1.40 -11.44
N ALA A 302 9.15 -0.43 -12.12
CA ALA A 302 10.22 -0.70 -13.07
C ALA A 302 11.30 -1.62 -12.48
N GLY A 303 11.75 -2.62 -13.26
CA GLY A 303 12.83 -3.55 -12.91
C GLY A 303 14.21 -2.90 -12.92
N SER A 304 14.30 -1.74 -12.28
CA SER A 304 15.39 -0.78 -12.37
C SER A 304 16.64 -1.18 -11.60
N ARG A 305 16.60 -2.27 -10.82
CA ARG A 305 17.76 -2.90 -10.16
C ARG A 305 17.94 -4.32 -10.69
N LEU A 306 18.79 -4.47 -11.69
CA LEU A 306 19.17 -5.77 -12.22
C LEU A 306 20.16 -6.45 -11.26
N LEU A 307 19.82 -7.65 -10.79
CA LEU A 307 20.68 -8.53 -10.02
C LEU A 307 20.95 -9.75 -10.89
N VAL A 308 22.20 -9.93 -11.34
CA VAL A 308 22.58 -11.06 -12.19
C VAL A 308 23.56 -11.97 -11.46
N GLN A 309 23.32 -13.28 -11.52
CA GLN A 309 24.24 -14.23 -10.90
C GLN A 309 25.60 -14.22 -11.61
N GLU A 310 26.70 -14.29 -10.85
CA GLU A 310 28.05 -13.96 -11.34
C GLU A 310 28.53 -14.83 -12.52
N GLY A 311 28.08 -16.09 -12.62
CA GLY A 311 28.48 -17.00 -13.70
C GLY A 311 28.02 -16.57 -15.10
N ILE A 312 26.92 -15.82 -15.21
CA ILE A 312 26.36 -15.35 -16.50
C ILE A 312 26.44 -13.84 -16.70
N ALA A 313 26.88 -13.07 -15.69
CA ALA A 313 26.79 -11.61 -15.69
C ALA A 313 27.45 -10.96 -16.93
N LYS A 314 28.68 -11.38 -17.27
CA LYS A 314 29.41 -10.81 -18.42
C LYS A 314 28.66 -11.01 -19.75
N GLU A 315 28.26 -12.25 -20.04
CA GLU A 315 27.52 -12.57 -21.28
C GLU A 315 26.18 -11.83 -21.30
N PHE A 316 25.47 -11.82 -20.17
CA PHE A 316 24.20 -11.13 -20.03
C PHE A 316 24.32 -9.63 -20.32
N HIS A 317 25.32 -8.95 -19.76
CA HIS A 317 25.56 -7.51 -20.02
C HIS A 317 25.94 -7.24 -21.47
N GLU A 318 26.76 -8.07 -22.09
CA GLU A 318 27.13 -7.93 -23.50
C GLU A 318 25.90 -8.04 -24.42
N LYS A 319 25.07 -9.07 -24.22
CA LYS A 319 23.83 -9.26 -25.00
C LYS A 319 22.81 -8.16 -24.71
N LEU A 320 22.67 -7.72 -23.47
CA LEU A 320 21.79 -6.61 -23.09
C LEU A 320 22.20 -5.31 -23.79
N LYS A 321 23.49 -4.98 -23.85
CA LYS A 321 24.00 -3.81 -24.59
C LYS A 321 23.67 -3.89 -26.07
N ILE A 322 23.85 -5.06 -26.70
CA ILE A 322 23.46 -5.29 -28.10
C ILE A 322 21.96 -5.05 -28.30
N ARG A 323 21.12 -5.53 -27.37
CA ARG A 323 19.68 -5.34 -27.45
C ARG A 323 19.25 -3.90 -27.21
N MET A 324 19.86 -3.21 -26.25
CA MET A 324 19.64 -1.79 -25.97
C MET A 324 20.01 -0.90 -27.16
N ALA A 325 21.09 -1.22 -27.88
CA ALA A 325 21.51 -0.48 -29.08
C ALA A 325 20.50 -0.54 -30.23
N LYS A 326 19.54 -1.47 -30.19
CA LYS A 326 18.46 -1.59 -31.19
C LYS A 326 17.20 -0.81 -30.81
N LEU A 327 17.13 -0.23 -29.61
CA LEU A 327 15.97 0.58 -29.19
C LEU A 327 15.91 1.87 -29.99
N ARG A 328 14.72 2.24 -30.44
CA ARG A 328 14.48 3.48 -31.20
C ARG A 328 13.96 4.55 -30.27
N VAL A 329 14.71 5.65 -30.15
CA VAL A 329 14.32 6.85 -29.40
C VAL A 329 13.81 7.90 -30.38
N GLY A 330 12.63 8.47 -30.18
CA GLY A 330 12.10 9.44 -31.13
C GLY A 330 10.65 9.86 -30.93
N ASN A 331 10.03 10.34 -32.00
CA ASN A 331 8.66 10.84 -31.98
C ASN A 331 7.68 9.77 -31.45
N PRO A 332 7.03 9.99 -30.30
CA PRO A 332 6.21 8.96 -29.67
C PRO A 332 4.96 8.59 -30.47
N LEU A 333 4.53 9.39 -31.46
CA LEU A 333 3.45 9.01 -32.38
C LEU A 333 3.89 8.01 -33.44
N ASP A 334 5.18 7.81 -33.66
CA ASP A 334 5.66 6.76 -34.57
C ASP A 334 5.58 5.40 -33.89
N LYS A 335 4.83 4.47 -34.49
CA LYS A 335 4.57 3.12 -33.98
C LYS A 335 5.84 2.29 -33.83
N ALA A 336 6.89 2.66 -34.57
CA ALA A 336 8.21 2.09 -34.49
C ALA A 336 8.96 2.47 -33.21
N ILE A 337 8.66 3.61 -32.58
CA ILE A 337 9.45 4.09 -31.44
C ILE A 337 9.25 3.21 -30.21
N ASP A 338 10.35 2.97 -29.49
CA ASP A 338 10.40 2.20 -28.25
C ASP A 338 10.53 3.13 -27.03
N ILE A 339 11.22 4.25 -27.19
CA ILE A 339 11.48 5.22 -26.12
C ILE A 339 10.99 6.60 -26.59
N GLY A 340 9.92 7.07 -25.97
CA GLY A 340 9.33 8.39 -26.17
C GLY A 340 10.07 9.51 -25.43
N ALA A 341 9.34 10.59 -25.14
CA ALA A 341 9.88 11.73 -24.41
C ALA A 341 9.69 11.56 -22.89
N ILE A 342 10.66 12.03 -22.11
CA ILE A 342 10.50 12.25 -20.67
C ILE A 342 9.46 13.35 -20.46
N ILE A 343 8.55 13.15 -19.51
CA ILE A 343 7.37 14.00 -19.32
C ILE A 343 7.63 15.51 -19.22
N ASP A 344 8.77 15.92 -18.65
CA ASP A 344 9.04 17.32 -18.34
C ASP A 344 10.56 17.59 -18.26
N PRO A 345 11.04 18.78 -18.67
CA PRO A 345 12.44 19.17 -18.53
C PRO A 345 13.01 19.05 -17.12
N VAL A 346 12.22 19.30 -16.07
CA VAL A 346 12.65 19.14 -14.67
C VAL A 346 12.91 17.68 -14.33
N GLN A 347 12.09 16.77 -14.86
CA GLN A 347 12.32 15.34 -14.69
C GLN A 347 13.56 14.86 -15.46
N LEU A 348 13.78 15.40 -16.67
CA LEU A 348 14.99 15.15 -17.45
C LEU A 348 16.26 15.60 -16.72
N GLU A 349 16.24 16.79 -16.10
CA GLU A 349 17.34 17.30 -15.29
C GLU A 349 17.61 16.42 -14.07
N ARG A 350 16.54 16.01 -13.36
CA ARG A 350 16.66 15.09 -12.21
C ARG A 350 17.32 13.76 -12.60
N ILE A 351 16.87 13.13 -13.70
CA ILE A 351 17.45 11.88 -14.20
C ILE A 351 18.93 12.08 -14.52
N SER A 352 19.26 13.15 -15.22
CA SER A 352 20.64 13.49 -15.60
C SER A 352 21.54 13.68 -14.38
N GLY A 353 21.07 14.42 -13.36
CA GLY A 353 21.79 14.65 -12.12
C GLY A 353 22.08 13.36 -11.33
N LEU A 354 21.11 12.45 -11.26
CA LEU A 354 21.31 11.13 -10.62
C LEU A 354 22.32 10.27 -11.37
N CYS A 355 22.32 10.31 -12.71
CA CYS A 355 23.33 9.63 -13.52
C CYS A 355 24.74 10.18 -13.28
N GLU A 356 24.90 11.50 -13.14
CA GLU A 356 26.21 12.08 -12.80
C GLU A 356 26.70 11.67 -11.40
N ILE A 357 25.79 11.58 -10.42
CA ILE A 357 26.13 11.03 -9.10
C ILE A 357 26.63 9.58 -9.24
N GLY A 358 25.89 8.72 -9.95
CA GLY A 358 26.29 7.33 -10.17
C GLY A 358 27.68 7.17 -10.80
N LYS A 359 28.01 8.00 -11.80
CA LYS A 359 29.36 8.06 -12.40
C LYS A 359 30.41 8.49 -11.38
N SER A 360 30.12 9.53 -10.59
CA SER A 360 31.05 10.04 -9.57
C SER A 360 31.33 9.04 -8.44
N GLU A 361 30.39 8.15 -8.15
CA GLU A 361 30.52 7.07 -7.17
C GLU A 361 31.25 5.82 -7.72
N GLY A 362 31.74 5.88 -8.97
CA GLY A 362 32.56 4.83 -9.58
C GLY A 362 31.79 3.78 -10.38
N SER A 363 30.49 3.99 -10.63
CA SER A 363 29.70 3.10 -11.49
C SER A 363 30.05 3.31 -12.96
N ILE A 364 30.05 2.24 -13.75
CA ILE A 364 30.34 2.31 -15.20
C ILE A 364 29.04 2.62 -15.93
N CYS A 365 28.94 3.80 -16.52
CA CYS A 365 27.78 4.22 -17.32
C CYS A 365 27.96 3.82 -18.79
N TRP A 366 27.05 3.02 -19.32
CA TRP A 366 26.96 2.69 -20.74
C TRP A 366 25.65 3.22 -21.32
N GLN A 367 25.75 3.82 -22.51
CA GLN A 367 24.63 4.31 -23.32
C GLN A 367 24.90 3.95 -24.78
N PRO A 368 23.86 3.63 -25.58
CA PRO A 368 24.05 3.37 -27.01
C PRO A 368 24.30 4.66 -27.79
N GLU A 369 24.96 4.52 -28.95
CA GLU A 369 25.18 5.61 -29.89
C GLU A 369 23.89 5.88 -30.71
N ILE A 370 22.95 6.63 -30.13
CA ILE A 370 21.69 7.02 -30.77
C ILE A 370 21.61 8.54 -30.88
N ASN A 371 21.25 9.04 -32.07
CA ASN A 371 20.96 10.45 -32.26
C ASN A 371 19.60 10.80 -31.63
N LEU A 372 19.62 11.58 -30.55
CA LEU A 372 18.38 12.08 -29.95
C LEU A 372 17.74 13.17 -30.83
N PRO A 373 16.40 13.29 -30.82
CA PRO A 373 15.73 14.44 -31.42
C PRO A 373 16.24 15.77 -30.86
N LYS A 374 16.34 16.79 -31.72
CA LYS A 374 16.88 18.12 -31.34
C LYS A 374 15.94 18.95 -30.47
N LYS A 375 14.66 18.61 -30.41
CA LYS A 375 13.60 19.30 -29.66
C LYS A 375 12.91 18.28 -28.77
N GLY A 376 12.31 18.75 -27.69
CA GLY A 376 11.63 17.91 -26.70
C GLY A 376 12.59 17.34 -25.66
N SER A 377 12.01 16.64 -24.69
CA SER A 377 12.72 16.05 -23.56
C SER A 377 13.05 14.58 -23.86
N PHE A 378 14.23 14.29 -24.42
CA PHE A 378 14.64 12.92 -24.73
C PHE A 378 15.87 12.51 -23.91
N PHE A 379 15.92 11.25 -23.48
CA PHE A 379 17.04 10.69 -22.72
C PHE A 379 17.44 9.32 -23.29
N LEU A 380 18.72 9.01 -23.29
CA LEU A 380 19.23 7.73 -23.79
C LEU A 380 18.92 6.59 -22.80
N PRO A 381 18.55 5.39 -23.28
CA PRO A 381 18.52 4.21 -22.42
C PRO A 381 19.91 3.98 -21.83
N THR A 382 19.98 3.87 -20.51
CA THR A 382 21.24 3.90 -19.76
C THR A 382 21.38 2.65 -18.89
N LEU A 383 22.55 2.04 -18.93
CA LEU A 383 22.94 0.92 -18.06
C LEU A 383 24.12 1.35 -17.19
N PHE A 384 23.97 1.27 -15.87
CA PHE A 384 25.06 1.32 -14.92
C PHE A 384 25.49 -0.08 -14.52
N GLU A 385 26.77 -0.39 -14.73
CA GLU A 385 27.42 -1.63 -14.29
C GLU A 385 28.34 -1.37 -13.10
N ASN A 386 28.69 -2.46 -12.40
CA ASN A 386 29.58 -2.44 -11.23
C ASN A 386 29.08 -1.47 -10.13
N VAL A 387 27.76 -1.44 -9.93
CA VAL A 387 27.14 -0.54 -8.96
C VAL A 387 27.32 -1.13 -7.56
N SER A 388 27.78 -0.31 -6.61
CA SER A 388 27.81 -0.70 -5.20
C SER A 388 26.39 -0.75 -4.64
N PRO A 389 26.03 -1.73 -3.78
CA PRO A 389 24.72 -1.73 -3.10
C PRO A 389 24.45 -0.48 -2.27
N ALA A 390 25.49 0.26 -1.86
CA ALA A 390 25.37 1.51 -1.10
C ALA A 390 25.27 2.77 -1.98
N SER A 391 25.40 2.64 -3.31
CA SER A 391 25.35 3.77 -4.24
C SER A 391 23.96 4.42 -4.25
N VAL A 392 23.92 5.74 -4.47
CA VAL A 392 22.65 6.49 -4.58
C VAL A 392 21.77 5.93 -5.69
N VAL A 393 22.34 5.55 -6.84
CA VAL A 393 21.55 5.01 -7.96
C VAL A 393 20.99 3.61 -7.69
N ALA A 394 21.54 2.89 -6.69
CA ALA A 394 21.00 1.62 -6.19
C ALA A 394 19.90 1.80 -5.13
N GLN A 395 19.87 2.92 -4.40
CA GLN A 395 18.96 3.14 -3.28
C GLN A 395 17.78 4.07 -3.61
N GLU A 396 18.03 5.10 -4.41
CA GLU A 396 17.07 6.14 -4.74
C GLU A 396 16.33 5.85 -6.06
N GLU A 397 15.08 6.31 -6.13
CA GLU A 397 14.25 6.18 -7.32
C GLU A 397 14.68 7.21 -8.38
N ILE A 398 15.12 6.72 -9.54
CA ILE A 398 15.55 7.56 -10.67
C ILE A 398 14.34 8.01 -11.51
N PHE A 399 13.41 7.09 -11.77
CA PHE A 399 12.18 7.33 -12.54
C PHE A 399 12.45 7.85 -13.96
N GLY A 400 13.31 7.13 -14.68
CA GLY A 400 13.75 7.37 -16.05
C GLY A 400 14.35 6.09 -16.63
N PRO A 401 14.81 6.08 -17.90
CA PRO A 401 15.22 4.87 -18.60
C PRO A 401 16.66 4.48 -18.21
N VAL A 402 16.86 4.22 -16.91
CA VAL A 402 18.16 3.98 -16.27
C VAL A 402 18.11 2.70 -15.46
N LEU A 403 18.85 1.70 -15.93
CA LEU A 403 19.04 0.42 -15.25
C LEU A 403 20.32 0.45 -14.44
N VAL A 404 20.27 -0.03 -13.19
CA VAL A 404 21.48 -0.27 -12.39
C VAL A 404 21.68 -1.76 -12.20
N SER A 405 22.90 -2.25 -12.40
CA SER A 405 23.22 -3.66 -12.30
C SER A 405 24.21 -3.95 -11.19
N MET A 406 23.89 -4.97 -10.41
CA MET A 406 24.73 -5.61 -9.41
C MET A 406 24.83 -7.11 -9.72
N THR A 407 25.83 -7.77 -9.15
CA THR A 407 25.94 -9.23 -9.20
C THR A 407 25.67 -9.87 -7.84
N PHE A 408 25.40 -11.18 -7.86
CA PHE A 408 25.33 -12.02 -6.66
C PHE A 408 25.89 -13.41 -6.95
N ARG A 409 26.26 -14.15 -5.91
CA ARG A 409 26.81 -15.52 -6.01
C ARG A 409 25.78 -16.58 -5.67
N MET A 410 25.01 -16.34 -4.60
CA MET A 410 24.08 -17.32 -4.04
C MET A 410 22.64 -16.77 -4.03
N PRO A 411 21.62 -17.63 -4.14
CA PRO A 411 20.22 -17.17 -4.06
C PRO A 411 19.87 -16.39 -2.78
N SER A 412 20.50 -16.72 -1.64
CA SER A 412 20.33 -15.96 -0.40
C SER A 412 20.87 -14.53 -0.49
N GLU A 413 21.97 -14.32 -1.21
CA GLU A 413 22.56 -13.00 -1.44
C GLU A 413 21.67 -12.16 -2.38
N ALA A 414 21.09 -12.79 -3.41
CA ALA A 414 20.10 -12.13 -4.27
C ALA A 414 18.91 -11.60 -3.45
N VAL A 415 18.39 -12.40 -2.51
CA VAL A 415 17.31 -12.00 -1.58
C VAL A 415 17.74 -10.85 -0.68
N GLU A 416 18.97 -10.87 -0.16
CA GLU A 416 19.51 -9.81 0.68
C GLU A 416 19.59 -8.48 -0.10
N LEU A 417 20.18 -8.49 -1.29
CA LEU A 417 20.30 -7.32 -2.17
C LEU A 417 18.94 -6.80 -2.63
N ALA A 418 18.02 -7.69 -3.00
CA ALA A 418 16.66 -7.35 -3.40
C ALA A 418 15.92 -6.59 -2.29
N ASN A 419 16.05 -7.07 -1.05
CA ASN A 419 15.40 -6.50 0.12
C ASN A 419 16.16 -5.30 0.74
N ASN A 420 17.41 -5.05 0.34
CA ASN A 420 18.23 -3.93 0.79
C ASN A 420 17.81 -2.62 0.10
N THR A 421 16.61 -2.18 0.41
CA THR A 421 15.99 -0.91 0.01
C THR A 421 14.92 -0.55 1.02
N ARG A 422 14.52 0.71 1.12
CA ARG A 422 13.36 1.12 1.93
C ARG A 422 12.00 0.75 1.31
N TYR A 423 11.99 0.48 0.00
CA TYR A 423 10.80 0.15 -0.78
C TYR A 423 10.42 -1.33 -0.71
N GLY A 424 9.28 -1.67 -1.32
CA GLY A 424 8.78 -3.03 -1.45
C GLY A 424 7.56 -3.12 -2.37
N LEU A 425 7.65 -2.63 -3.61
CA LEU A 425 6.50 -2.60 -4.53
C LEU A 425 6.37 -3.89 -5.35
N ALA A 426 7.25 -4.09 -6.33
CA ALA A 426 7.26 -5.27 -7.19
C ALA A 426 8.65 -5.90 -7.27
N ALA A 427 8.74 -7.08 -7.86
CA ALA A 427 9.99 -7.76 -8.19
C ALA A 427 9.77 -8.74 -9.36
N SER A 428 10.85 -9.07 -10.06
CA SER A 428 10.86 -10.09 -11.10
C SER A 428 11.97 -11.12 -10.82
N VAL A 429 11.67 -12.40 -11.04
CA VAL A 429 12.56 -13.54 -10.78
C VAL A 429 12.65 -14.40 -12.04
N TRP A 430 13.85 -14.59 -12.56
CA TRP A 430 14.13 -15.33 -13.78
C TRP A 430 15.00 -16.55 -13.50
N THR A 431 14.44 -17.74 -13.75
CA THR A 431 15.06 -19.05 -13.57
C THR A 431 14.18 -20.11 -14.25
N GLU A 432 14.79 -21.13 -14.88
CA GLU A 432 14.04 -22.28 -15.40
C GLU A 432 13.72 -23.32 -14.32
N SER A 433 14.28 -23.17 -13.11
CA SER A 433 13.99 -24.04 -11.98
C SER A 433 12.72 -23.61 -11.23
N VAL A 434 11.69 -24.45 -11.33
CA VAL A 434 10.44 -24.29 -10.55
C VAL A 434 10.69 -24.18 -9.04
N ASN A 435 11.65 -24.96 -8.52
CA ASN A 435 11.98 -24.95 -7.10
C ASN A 435 12.60 -23.61 -6.70
N LEU A 436 13.51 -23.09 -7.51
CA LEU A 436 14.20 -21.83 -7.22
C LEU A 436 13.24 -20.64 -7.31
N ALA A 437 12.42 -20.59 -8.36
CA ALA A 437 11.40 -19.55 -8.52
C ALA A 437 10.47 -19.47 -7.32
N LEU A 438 9.87 -20.61 -6.93
CA LEU A 438 8.89 -20.68 -5.84
C LEU A 438 9.51 -20.58 -4.44
N ASP A 439 10.81 -20.85 -4.28
CA ASP A 439 11.54 -20.61 -3.04
C ASP A 439 11.92 -19.13 -2.86
N ILE A 440 12.27 -18.43 -3.95
CA ILE A 440 12.75 -17.05 -3.90
C ILE A 440 11.61 -16.04 -3.86
N ALA A 441 10.55 -16.22 -4.63
CA ALA A 441 9.40 -15.31 -4.66
C ALA A 441 8.81 -14.93 -3.27
N PRO A 442 8.57 -15.88 -2.34
CA PRO A 442 8.07 -15.52 -1.00
C PRO A 442 9.11 -14.80 -0.12
N LYS A 443 10.41 -14.91 -0.42
CA LYS A 443 11.49 -14.29 0.38
C LYS A 443 11.71 -12.81 0.06
N ILE A 444 11.29 -12.36 -1.13
CA ILE A 444 11.37 -10.95 -1.53
C ILE A 444 10.27 -10.16 -0.83
N LYS A 445 10.59 -8.98 -0.27
CA LYS A 445 9.65 -8.10 0.43
C LYS A 445 9.04 -7.11 -0.56
N SER A 446 8.13 -7.62 -1.38
CA SER A 446 7.32 -6.85 -2.34
C SER A 446 5.87 -7.31 -2.32
N GLY A 447 4.95 -6.46 -2.78
CA GLY A 447 3.55 -6.84 -2.96
C GLY A 447 3.27 -7.60 -4.25
N ILE A 448 4.17 -7.52 -5.23
CA ILE A 448 4.07 -8.24 -6.49
C ILE A 448 5.39 -8.96 -6.75
N VAL A 449 5.33 -10.20 -7.22
CA VAL A 449 6.46 -10.94 -7.78
C VAL A 449 6.04 -11.59 -9.08
N TRP A 450 6.78 -11.35 -10.15
CA TRP A 450 6.60 -12.02 -11.43
C TRP A 450 7.69 -13.05 -11.63
N VAL A 451 7.31 -14.30 -11.92
CA VAL A 451 8.24 -15.36 -12.31
C VAL A 451 8.31 -15.42 -13.83
N ASN A 452 9.53 -15.38 -14.39
CA ASN A 452 9.83 -15.39 -15.83
C ASN A 452 8.97 -14.41 -16.65
N SER A 453 8.65 -13.28 -16.04
CA SER A 453 7.82 -12.21 -16.60
C SER A 453 8.01 -10.93 -15.77
N THR A 454 7.47 -9.81 -16.24
CA THR A 454 7.53 -8.51 -15.54
C THR A 454 6.40 -7.61 -16.02
N ASN A 455 6.05 -6.59 -15.24
CA ASN A 455 5.07 -5.55 -15.62
C ASN A 455 3.73 -6.13 -16.12
N LEU A 456 3.31 -7.28 -15.61
CA LEU A 456 2.00 -7.84 -15.89
C LEU A 456 0.97 -7.24 -14.94
N PHE A 457 -0.11 -6.71 -15.52
CA PHE A 457 -1.23 -6.12 -14.80
C PHE A 457 -2.54 -6.76 -15.26
N ASP A 458 -3.46 -6.99 -14.33
CA ASP A 458 -4.85 -7.28 -14.64
C ASP A 458 -5.73 -6.71 -13.54
N ALA A 459 -6.94 -6.32 -13.91
CA ALA A 459 -7.90 -5.77 -12.96
C ALA A 459 -8.27 -6.76 -11.83
N ALA A 460 -8.09 -8.07 -12.03
CA ALA A 460 -8.33 -9.10 -11.02
C ALA A 460 -7.19 -9.31 -10.01
N ALA A 461 -6.00 -8.77 -10.27
CA ALA A 461 -4.84 -8.95 -9.41
C ALA A 461 -4.54 -7.66 -8.64
N GLY A 462 -4.75 -7.68 -7.31
CA GLY A 462 -4.47 -6.53 -6.45
C GLY A 462 -3.01 -6.05 -6.49
N PHE A 463 -2.76 -4.84 -6.94
CA PHE A 463 -1.44 -4.21 -6.93
C PHE A 463 -1.27 -3.37 -5.66
N GLY A 464 -0.13 -3.46 -4.98
CA GLY A 464 0.26 -2.44 -4.03
C GLY A 464 1.50 -2.72 -3.20
N GLY A 465 1.97 -1.71 -2.46
CA GLY A 465 3.27 -1.71 -1.80
C GLY A 465 3.38 -2.45 -0.46
N TYR A 466 4.64 -2.73 -0.09
CA TYR A 466 5.14 -3.03 1.26
C TYR A 466 6.04 -1.87 1.71
N LYS A 467 6.29 -1.76 3.03
CA LYS A 467 7.26 -0.80 3.60
C LYS A 467 6.94 0.63 3.14
N GLU A 468 7.93 1.38 2.65
CA GLU A 468 7.75 2.77 2.23
C GLU A 468 7.21 2.94 0.81
N SER A 469 6.91 1.81 0.12
CA SER A 469 6.07 1.82 -1.08
C SER A 469 4.58 1.98 -0.76
N GLY A 470 4.22 2.08 0.53
CA GLY A 470 2.88 2.40 0.98
C GLY A 470 2.06 1.19 1.41
N PHE A 471 0.74 1.34 1.41
CA PHE A 471 -0.22 0.36 1.92
C PHE A 471 -1.61 0.54 1.28
N GLY A 472 -2.37 -0.56 1.25
CA GLY A 472 -3.58 -0.69 0.44
C GLY A 472 -3.32 -1.59 -0.76
N ARG A 473 -4.38 -1.95 -1.48
CA ARG A 473 -4.29 -2.68 -2.75
C ARG A 473 -5.27 -2.08 -3.75
N GLU A 474 -4.92 -2.10 -5.03
CA GLU A 474 -5.73 -1.62 -6.14
C GLU A 474 -5.97 -2.75 -7.15
N GLY A 475 -7.23 -2.99 -7.50
CA GLY A 475 -7.62 -4.18 -8.27
C GLY A 475 -7.90 -5.40 -7.38
N GLY A 476 -8.48 -6.43 -8.00
CA GLY A 476 -8.93 -7.66 -7.34
C GLY A 476 -10.08 -7.44 -6.36
N LYS A 477 -10.44 -8.52 -5.64
CA LYS A 477 -11.37 -8.44 -4.50
C LYS A 477 -10.75 -7.64 -3.35
N GLU A 478 -9.42 -7.69 -3.25
CA GLU A 478 -8.61 -7.02 -2.25
C GLU A 478 -8.79 -5.51 -2.31
N GLY A 479 -8.73 -4.91 -3.51
CA GLY A 479 -8.91 -3.48 -3.70
C GLY A 479 -10.34 -2.99 -3.46
N MET A 480 -11.36 -3.86 -3.57
CA MET A 480 -12.73 -3.50 -3.19
C MET A 480 -12.81 -3.14 -1.71
N TYR A 481 -12.10 -3.86 -0.85
CA TYR A 481 -12.09 -3.57 0.58
C TYR A 481 -11.56 -2.18 0.90
N GLU A 482 -10.68 -1.61 0.07
CA GLU A 482 -10.18 -0.25 0.27
C GLU A 482 -11.26 0.82 0.16
N TYR A 483 -12.37 0.51 -0.51
CA TYR A 483 -13.51 1.41 -0.72
C TYR A 483 -14.75 1.06 0.12
N LEU A 484 -14.58 0.14 1.08
CA LEU A 484 -15.63 -0.37 1.95
C LEU A 484 -15.27 -0.20 3.44
N LYS A 485 -16.31 -0.11 4.27
CA LYS A 485 -16.26 -0.19 5.74
C LYS A 485 -17.28 -1.19 6.25
N LEU A 486 -17.03 -1.75 7.43
CA LEU A 486 -17.98 -2.67 8.06
C LEU A 486 -19.22 -1.92 8.53
N LYS A 487 -20.41 -2.47 8.27
CA LYS A 487 -21.71 -1.85 8.58
C LYS A 487 -21.87 -1.48 10.06
N TRP A 488 -21.26 -2.24 10.98
CA TRP A 488 -21.34 -1.98 12.42
C TRP A 488 -20.49 -0.79 12.89
N GLN A 489 -19.56 -0.27 12.08
CA GLN A 489 -18.69 0.84 12.50
C GLN A 489 -19.45 2.14 12.76
N LYS A 490 -20.61 2.32 12.12
CA LYS A 490 -21.48 3.49 12.34
C LYS A 490 -22.13 3.51 13.73
N ASP A 491 -22.22 2.36 14.37
CA ASP A 491 -22.89 2.18 15.66
C ASP A 491 -21.92 2.31 16.85
N LEU A 492 -20.62 2.47 16.59
CA LEU A 492 -19.61 2.63 17.63
C LEU A 492 -19.76 3.97 18.35
N LYS A 493 -19.68 3.91 19.68
CA LYS A 493 -19.80 5.07 20.57
C LYS A 493 -18.41 5.62 20.93
N PRO A 494 -18.29 6.91 21.32
CA PRO A 494 -17.03 7.42 21.86
C PRO A 494 -16.59 6.62 23.09
N VAL A 495 -15.27 6.42 23.23
CA VAL A 495 -14.65 5.83 24.42
C VAL A 495 -15.03 6.67 25.64
N LYS A 496 -15.57 6.03 26.67
CA LYS A 496 -15.83 6.68 27.96
C LYS A 496 -14.51 7.14 28.56
N ALA A 497 -14.47 8.35 29.12
CA ALA A 497 -13.32 8.82 29.87
C ALA A 497 -13.08 7.88 31.06
N LEU A 498 -11.95 7.17 31.04
CA LEU A 498 -11.49 6.33 32.13
C LEU A 498 -10.44 7.09 32.94
N GLY A 499 -10.22 6.65 34.19
CA GLY A 499 -9.25 7.28 35.09
C GLY A 499 -7.85 7.35 34.47
N LYS A 500 -6.99 8.23 35.00
CA LYS A 500 -5.56 8.26 34.64
C LYS A 500 -4.77 7.46 35.66
N ILE A 501 -3.55 7.01 35.31
CA ILE A 501 -2.60 6.49 36.29
C ILE A 501 -2.48 7.52 37.43
N GLN A 502 -2.74 7.08 38.66
CA GLN A 502 -2.46 7.88 39.82
C GLN A 502 -0.96 7.80 40.11
N ALA A 503 -0.33 8.96 40.35
CA ALA A 503 1.06 8.97 40.78
C ALA A 503 1.20 8.13 42.05
N ALA A 504 2.24 7.27 42.09
CA ALA A 504 2.58 6.58 43.31
C ALA A 504 2.73 7.60 44.44
N LYS A 505 1.97 7.45 45.53
CA LYS A 505 2.29 8.18 46.75
C LYS A 505 3.65 7.65 47.20
N ILE A 506 4.67 8.52 47.18
CA ILE A 506 6.06 8.17 47.52
C ILE A 506 6.15 7.48 48.90
N PHE A 507 5.20 7.80 49.79
CA PHE A 507 4.92 7.05 51.01
C PHE A 507 3.39 6.99 51.22
N SER A 508 2.79 5.81 51.19
CA SER A 508 1.44 5.60 51.72
C SER A 508 1.47 4.61 52.88
N ASP A 509 0.83 5.00 53.99
CA ASP A 509 0.54 4.19 55.19
C ASP A 509 -0.47 3.04 54.92
N THR A 510 -0.56 2.59 53.68
CA THR A 510 -1.43 1.49 53.32
C THR A 510 -0.78 0.19 53.74
N LYS A 511 -1.53 -0.66 54.47
CA LYS A 511 -1.24 -2.05 54.85
C LYS A 511 -0.45 -2.77 53.75
N ALA A 512 0.88 -2.62 53.75
CA ALA A 512 1.72 -3.33 52.80
C ALA A 512 1.53 -4.82 53.08
N THR A 513 1.16 -5.59 52.07
CA THR A 513 1.37 -7.04 52.15
C THR A 513 2.83 -7.24 52.49
N LYS A 514 3.16 -8.09 53.49
CA LYS A 514 4.55 -8.30 53.95
C LYS A 514 5.54 -8.73 52.84
N ILE A 515 5.04 -9.06 51.66
CA ILE A 515 5.77 -9.55 50.49
C ILE A 515 5.46 -8.66 49.28
N ASP A 516 6.52 -8.20 48.62
CA ASP A 516 6.47 -7.49 47.33
C ASP A 516 6.04 -8.45 46.22
N ARG A 517 4.92 -8.13 45.57
CA ARG A 517 4.34 -8.90 44.47
C ARG A 517 4.25 -8.05 43.20
N THR A 518 5.27 -7.26 42.90
CA THR A 518 5.30 -6.37 41.72
C THR A 518 5.63 -7.14 40.43
N PRO A 519 4.66 -7.31 39.50
CA PRO A 519 4.93 -7.83 38.17
C PRO A 519 6.00 -7.06 37.40
N LYS A 520 6.67 -7.79 36.51
CA LYS A 520 7.69 -7.31 35.59
C LYS A 520 7.09 -7.07 34.20
N MET A 521 7.93 -6.76 33.22
CA MET A 521 7.61 -6.86 31.79
C MET A 521 7.78 -8.31 31.32
N TYR A 522 7.19 -8.67 30.18
CA TYR A 522 7.44 -9.94 29.51
C TYR A 522 8.13 -9.70 28.18
N ILE A 523 9.43 -10.00 28.09
CA ILE A 523 10.26 -9.72 26.92
C ILE A 523 11.12 -10.95 26.64
N ALA A 524 11.10 -11.40 25.38
CA ALA A 524 11.88 -12.57 24.94
C ALA A 524 11.59 -13.84 25.77
N GLY A 525 10.32 -14.12 26.04
CA GLY A 525 9.90 -15.33 26.76
C GLY A 525 10.32 -15.36 28.24
N LYS A 526 10.59 -14.20 28.83
CA LYS A 526 11.09 -14.06 30.20
C LYS A 526 10.56 -12.80 30.85
N GLN A 527 10.42 -12.84 32.17
CA GLN A 527 10.12 -11.64 32.94
C GLN A 527 11.36 -10.73 33.08
N LYS A 528 11.20 -9.43 32.80
CA LYS A 528 12.27 -8.41 32.84
C LYS A 528 11.84 -7.19 33.64
N ARG A 529 12.71 -6.69 34.52
CA ARG A 529 12.44 -5.43 35.24
C ARG A 529 12.27 -4.28 34.23
N PRO A 530 11.38 -3.31 34.48
CA PRO A 530 11.34 -2.08 33.68
C PRO A 530 12.70 -1.41 33.73
N ASP A 531 13.20 -0.95 32.58
CA ASP A 531 14.48 -0.24 32.48
C ASP A 531 14.51 1.02 33.36
N SER A 532 13.35 1.68 33.50
CA SER A 532 13.19 2.84 34.38
C SER A 532 13.41 2.54 35.87
N GLY A 533 13.29 1.28 36.27
CA GLY A 533 13.28 0.85 37.67
C GLY A 533 11.97 1.18 38.43
N TYR A 534 11.03 1.89 37.81
CA TYR A 534 9.79 2.32 38.45
C TYR A 534 8.65 1.34 38.22
N SER A 535 7.74 1.28 39.19
CA SER A 535 6.40 0.70 39.11
C SER A 535 5.34 1.78 39.37
N TYR A 536 4.08 1.48 39.07
CA TYR A 536 2.94 2.33 39.41
C TYR A 536 1.81 1.51 40.06
N PRO A 537 1.05 2.11 40.99
CA PRO A 537 0.01 1.40 41.72
C PRO A 537 -1.20 1.12 40.82
N ILE A 538 -1.77 -0.07 40.98
CA ILE A 538 -3.02 -0.49 40.38
C ILE A 538 -4.09 -0.46 41.46
N LEU A 539 -5.06 0.43 41.27
CA LEU A 539 -6.14 0.66 42.21
C LEU A 539 -7.45 0.09 41.66
N ASN A 540 -8.26 -0.49 42.53
CA ASN A 540 -9.63 -0.86 42.19
C ASN A 540 -10.53 0.41 42.13
N PRO A 541 -11.80 0.30 41.66
CA PRO A 541 -12.69 1.45 41.60
C PRO A 541 -12.98 2.13 42.94
N ASN A 542 -12.77 1.44 44.06
CA ASN A 542 -12.89 2.00 45.41
C ASN A 542 -11.62 2.74 45.88
N GLY A 543 -10.56 2.76 45.06
CA GLY A 543 -9.27 3.39 45.36
C GLY A 543 -8.33 2.52 46.20
N GLU A 544 -8.64 1.23 46.38
CA GLU A 544 -7.82 0.30 47.15
C GLU A 544 -6.71 -0.31 46.28
N LEU A 545 -5.52 -0.51 46.86
CA LEU A 545 -4.37 -1.08 46.18
C LEU A 545 -4.57 -2.58 45.90
N VAL A 546 -4.59 -2.94 44.62
CA VAL A 546 -4.67 -4.34 44.15
C VAL A 546 -3.27 -4.93 43.95
N GLY A 547 -2.34 -4.10 43.48
CA GLY A 547 -0.95 -4.46 43.20
C GLY A 547 -0.22 -3.32 42.51
N GLU A 548 0.93 -3.61 41.93
CA GLU A 548 1.71 -2.66 41.13
C GLU A 548 2.04 -3.25 39.76
N ALA A 549 2.31 -2.40 38.77
CA ALA A 549 2.81 -2.82 37.46
C ALA A 549 4.07 -2.03 37.10
N GLY A 550 5.01 -2.65 36.37
CA GLY A 550 6.20 -1.96 35.92
C GLY A 550 5.86 -0.78 35.01
N LEU A 551 6.60 0.33 35.14
CA LEU A 551 6.43 1.51 34.29
C LEU A 551 7.43 1.48 33.14
N GLY A 552 7.00 0.94 32.00
CA GLY A 552 7.83 0.77 30.82
C GLY A 552 8.20 2.08 30.15
N ASN A 553 9.36 2.10 29.49
CA ASN A 553 9.86 3.25 28.76
C ASN A 553 10.29 2.88 27.33
N ARG A 554 10.92 3.83 26.63
CA ARG A 554 11.45 3.63 25.27
C ARG A 554 12.50 2.51 25.16
N LYS A 555 13.29 2.26 26.21
CA LYS A 555 14.28 1.18 26.22
C LYS A 555 13.62 -0.19 26.34
N ASP A 556 12.55 -0.30 27.10
CA ASP A 556 11.74 -1.54 27.15
C ASP A 556 11.11 -1.86 25.78
N ILE A 557 10.55 -0.86 25.09
CA ILE A 557 10.05 -1.02 23.72
C ILE A 557 11.17 -1.49 22.78
N ARG A 558 12.34 -0.85 22.82
CA ARG A 558 13.50 -1.27 22.00
C ARG A 558 13.88 -2.72 22.26
N ASN A 559 13.98 -3.12 23.52
CA ASN A 559 14.33 -4.49 23.91
C ASN A 559 13.26 -5.50 23.43
N ALA A 560 11.98 -5.12 23.49
CA ALA A 560 10.87 -5.93 22.97
C ALA A 560 10.91 -6.07 21.44
N VAL A 561 11.23 -5.00 20.71
CA VAL A 561 11.38 -5.04 19.26
C VAL A 561 12.60 -5.89 18.86
N GLU A 562 13.74 -5.75 19.55
CA GLU A 562 14.91 -6.61 19.34
C GLU A 562 14.58 -8.10 19.58
N ALA A 563 13.76 -8.41 20.58
CA ALA A 563 13.27 -9.76 20.84
C ALA A 563 12.36 -10.27 19.71
N ALA A 564 11.38 -9.46 19.28
CA ALA A 564 10.49 -9.78 18.18
C ALA A 564 11.22 -9.95 16.84
N ARG A 565 12.31 -9.22 16.62
CA ARG A 565 13.22 -9.39 15.46
C ARG A 565 13.93 -10.74 15.52
N LYS A 566 14.48 -11.12 16.68
CA LYS A 566 15.13 -12.43 16.88
C LYS A 566 14.15 -13.60 16.72
N ALA A 567 12.87 -13.39 17.03
CA ALA A 567 11.79 -14.37 16.85
C ALA A 567 11.27 -14.49 15.40
N SER A 568 12.09 -14.17 14.39
CA SER A 568 11.68 -14.18 12.97
C SER A 568 11.22 -15.56 12.46
N ALA A 569 11.65 -16.65 13.10
CA ALA A 569 11.21 -18.01 12.78
C ALA A 569 9.69 -18.20 12.93
N TRP A 570 9.01 -17.43 13.79
CA TRP A 570 7.55 -17.52 13.96
C TRP A 570 6.78 -17.18 12.67
N GLY A 571 7.24 -16.18 11.92
CA GLY A 571 6.63 -15.83 10.63
C GLY A 571 6.84 -16.89 9.55
N LYS A 572 7.75 -17.85 9.77
CA LYS A 572 8.03 -19.00 8.90
C LYS A 572 7.47 -20.31 9.46
N ALA A 573 6.98 -20.32 10.70
CA ALA A 573 6.38 -21.49 11.30
C ALA A 573 5.17 -21.91 10.48
N THR A 574 4.91 -23.22 10.38
CA THR A 574 3.71 -23.70 9.70
C THR A 574 2.47 -23.17 10.42
N ALA A 575 1.41 -22.96 9.64
CA ALA A 575 0.12 -22.52 10.18
C ALA A 575 -0.41 -23.48 11.26
N HIS A 576 -0.22 -24.78 11.05
CA HIS A 576 -0.54 -25.83 12.01
C HIS A 576 0.21 -25.68 13.34
N ASN A 577 1.52 -25.42 13.31
CA ASN A 577 2.30 -25.22 14.53
C ASN A 577 1.82 -23.99 15.29
N ARG A 578 1.47 -22.90 14.59
CA ARG A 578 0.88 -21.72 15.24
C ARG A 578 -0.47 -22.06 15.88
N ALA A 579 -1.32 -22.81 15.18
CA ALA A 579 -2.61 -23.25 15.72
C ALA A 579 -2.43 -24.04 17.04
N GLN A 580 -1.51 -25.00 17.09
CA GLN A 580 -1.22 -25.80 18.30
C GLN A 580 -0.83 -24.92 19.48
N VAL A 581 0.09 -23.97 19.30
CA VAL A 581 0.49 -23.03 20.35
C VAL A 581 -0.72 -22.22 20.84
N LEU A 582 -1.58 -21.74 19.95
CA LEU A 582 -2.78 -21.01 20.35
C LEU A 582 -3.77 -21.92 21.12
N TYR A 583 -3.94 -23.17 20.72
CA TYR A 583 -4.74 -24.14 21.48
C TYR A 583 -4.18 -24.35 22.89
N PHE A 584 -2.87 -24.51 23.05
CA PHE A 584 -2.24 -24.61 24.38
C PHE A 584 -2.46 -23.36 25.23
N ILE A 585 -2.42 -22.16 24.62
CA ILE A 585 -2.76 -20.92 25.34
C ILE A 585 -4.21 -20.95 25.84
N ALA A 586 -5.16 -21.43 25.04
CA ALA A 586 -6.55 -21.56 25.45
C ALA A 586 -6.72 -22.58 26.58
N GLU A 587 -6.09 -23.75 26.47
CA GLU A 587 -6.12 -24.81 27.48
C GLU A 587 -5.52 -24.33 28.81
N ASN A 588 -4.35 -23.70 28.77
CA ASN A 588 -3.66 -23.20 29.96
C ASN A 588 -4.36 -22.00 30.59
N LEU A 589 -5.01 -21.12 29.80
CA LEU A 589 -5.88 -20.09 30.34
C LEU A 589 -7.12 -20.70 31.00
N SER A 590 -7.72 -21.72 30.39
CA SER A 590 -8.86 -22.45 30.96
C SER A 590 -8.51 -23.11 32.29
N ALA A 591 -7.32 -23.71 32.41
CA ALA A 591 -6.84 -24.32 33.65
C ALA A 591 -6.67 -23.31 34.80
N ARG A 592 -6.50 -22.03 34.47
CA ARG A 592 -6.35 -20.91 35.44
C ARG A 592 -7.55 -19.97 35.46
N ALA A 593 -8.70 -20.38 34.92
CA ALA A 593 -9.84 -19.47 34.73
C ALA A 593 -10.32 -18.80 36.02
N ASP A 594 -10.38 -19.54 37.14
CA ASP A 594 -10.78 -19.00 38.44
C ASP A 594 -9.80 -17.94 39.00
N GLU A 595 -8.50 -18.08 38.70
CA GLU A 595 -7.48 -17.12 39.10
C GLU A 595 -7.66 -15.80 38.33
N PHE A 596 -7.81 -15.88 37.00
CA PHE A 596 -8.06 -14.71 36.16
C PHE A 596 -9.38 -14.03 36.49
N LYS A 597 -10.44 -14.80 36.78
CA LYS A 597 -11.72 -14.28 37.27
C LYS A 597 -11.51 -13.45 38.53
N THR A 598 -10.83 -14.00 39.53
CA THR A 598 -10.55 -13.30 40.79
C THR A 598 -9.75 -12.02 40.55
N ARG A 599 -8.69 -12.10 39.72
CA ARG A 599 -7.88 -10.94 39.36
C ARG A 599 -8.70 -9.81 38.72
N LEU A 600 -9.58 -10.16 37.78
CA LEU A 600 -10.44 -9.18 37.10
C LEU A 600 -11.42 -8.53 38.08
N GLN A 601 -12.00 -9.29 39.01
CA GLN A 601 -12.85 -8.73 40.07
C GLN A 601 -12.08 -7.73 40.93
N ASP A 602 -10.89 -8.11 41.39
CA ASP A 602 -10.06 -7.28 42.26
C ASP A 602 -9.69 -5.96 41.57
N MET A 603 -9.28 -6.01 40.29
CA MET A 603 -8.90 -4.81 39.54
C MET A 603 -10.07 -3.91 39.15
N THR A 604 -11.17 -4.48 38.67
CA THR A 604 -12.22 -3.73 37.96
C THR A 604 -13.49 -3.53 38.78
N GLY A 605 -13.63 -4.22 39.92
CA GLY A 605 -14.82 -4.18 40.78
C GLY A 605 -16.07 -4.82 40.16
N VAL A 606 -15.95 -5.50 39.02
CA VAL A 606 -17.10 -6.20 38.41
C VAL A 606 -17.48 -7.44 39.22
N SER A 607 -18.74 -7.87 39.10
CA SER A 607 -19.22 -9.10 39.74
C SER A 607 -18.46 -10.33 39.25
N ALA A 608 -18.33 -11.37 40.10
CA ALA A 608 -17.72 -12.66 39.75
C ALA A 608 -18.27 -13.26 38.44
N LYS A 609 -19.58 -13.13 38.21
CA LYS A 609 -20.23 -13.58 36.99
C LYS A 609 -19.66 -12.90 35.74
N LYS A 610 -19.62 -11.57 35.72
CA LYS A 610 -19.06 -10.79 34.61
C LYS A 610 -17.56 -11.02 34.39
N ALA A 611 -16.79 -11.17 35.48
CA ALA A 611 -15.38 -11.50 35.39
C ALA A 611 -15.16 -12.89 34.75
N LEU A 612 -15.97 -13.88 35.15
CA LEU A 612 -15.93 -15.22 34.56
C LEU A 612 -16.35 -15.18 33.08
N GLU A 613 -17.41 -14.45 32.75
CA GLU A 613 -17.85 -14.25 31.35
C GLU A 613 -16.72 -13.67 30.49
N GLU A 614 -15.92 -12.72 31.00
CA GLU A 614 -14.76 -12.20 30.27
C GLU A 614 -13.66 -13.25 30.04
N VAL A 615 -13.39 -14.10 31.04
CA VAL A 615 -12.40 -15.19 30.93
C VAL A 615 -12.86 -16.24 29.94
N GLU A 616 -14.10 -16.73 30.07
CA GLU A 616 -14.70 -17.71 29.16
C GLU A 616 -14.71 -17.19 27.72
N LYS A 617 -15.08 -15.91 27.54
CA LYS A 617 -15.07 -15.29 26.21
C LYS A 617 -13.66 -15.15 25.63
N SER A 618 -12.67 -14.91 26.49
CA SER A 618 -11.26 -14.85 26.08
C SER A 618 -10.76 -16.23 25.60
N ILE A 619 -11.14 -17.30 26.32
CA ILE A 619 -10.83 -18.67 25.92
C ILE A 619 -11.48 -19.01 24.57
N GLU A 620 -12.78 -18.70 24.39
CA GLU A 620 -13.49 -18.85 23.11
C GLU A 620 -12.77 -18.10 21.97
N ARG A 621 -12.30 -16.87 22.25
CA ARG A 621 -11.60 -16.02 21.30
C ARG A 621 -10.26 -16.61 20.87
N ILE A 622 -9.50 -17.22 21.79
CA ILE A 622 -8.25 -17.89 21.47
C ILE A 622 -8.54 -19.11 20.59
N PHE A 623 -9.52 -19.95 20.96
CA PHE A 623 -9.93 -21.11 20.15
C PHE A 623 -10.36 -20.69 18.73
N TYR A 624 -11.12 -19.61 18.61
CA TYR A 624 -11.54 -19.07 17.32
C TYR A 624 -10.35 -18.72 16.42
N TYR A 625 -9.34 -18.02 16.95
CA TYR A 625 -8.16 -17.64 16.15
C TYR A 625 -7.15 -18.78 15.98
N ALA A 626 -7.10 -19.74 16.90
CA ALA A 626 -6.39 -21.00 16.70
C ALA A 626 -6.95 -21.75 15.49
N ALA A 627 -8.28 -21.80 15.36
CA ALA A 627 -8.95 -22.42 14.23
C ALA A 627 -8.65 -21.73 12.89
N TYR A 628 -8.51 -20.39 12.89
CA TYR A 628 -8.18 -19.61 11.69
C TYR A 628 -6.71 -19.63 11.30
N ALA A 629 -5.80 -20.00 12.20
CA ALA A 629 -4.35 -19.92 11.97
C ALA A 629 -3.92 -20.63 10.67
N ASP A 630 -4.63 -21.71 10.29
CA ASP A 630 -4.42 -22.54 9.10
C ASP A 630 -5.64 -22.64 8.16
N LYS A 631 -6.61 -21.73 8.28
CA LYS A 631 -7.85 -21.70 7.45
C LYS A 631 -8.14 -20.33 6.83
N TYR A 632 -7.18 -19.41 6.92
CA TYR A 632 -7.26 -18.12 6.26
C TYR A 632 -6.41 -18.17 4.98
N ASP A 633 -7.01 -18.77 3.95
CA ASP A 633 -6.33 -19.04 2.69
C ASP A 633 -6.21 -17.78 1.82
N GLY A 634 -5.16 -17.77 1.00
CA GLY A 634 -5.05 -16.83 -0.13
C GLY A 634 -6.06 -17.14 -1.24
N ALA A 635 -5.90 -16.46 -2.37
CA ALA A 635 -6.72 -16.69 -3.55
C ALA A 635 -5.85 -17.01 -4.77
N VAL A 636 -6.43 -17.69 -5.76
CA VAL A 636 -5.86 -17.84 -7.10
C VAL A 636 -6.72 -17.02 -8.05
N HIS A 637 -6.13 -15.99 -8.64
CA HIS A 637 -6.80 -15.14 -9.61
C HIS A 637 -6.49 -15.62 -11.02
N SER A 638 -7.55 -15.85 -11.81
CA SER A 638 -7.43 -16.12 -13.25
C SER A 638 -7.29 -14.79 -13.99
N THR A 639 -6.12 -14.56 -14.54
CA THR A 639 -5.83 -13.37 -15.38
C THR A 639 -5.87 -13.78 -16.85
N PRO A 640 -6.10 -12.86 -17.80
CA PRO A 640 -6.21 -13.19 -19.23
C PRO A 640 -4.86 -13.54 -19.89
N ILE A 641 -3.78 -13.58 -19.11
CA ILE A 641 -2.41 -13.88 -19.53
C ILE A 641 -2.14 -15.35 -19.16
N ARG A 642 -1.16 -16.00 -19.81
CA ARG A 642 -0.79 -17.43 -19.60
C ARG A 642 -0.12 -17.73 -18.25
N ASN A 643 -0.66 -17.16 -17.19
CA ASN A 643 -0.19 -17.26 -15.82
C ASN A 643 -1.39 -17.50 -14.89
N VAL A 644 -1.10 -17.99 -13.69
CA VAL A 644 -2.00 -17.80 -12.54
C VAL A 644 -1.38 -16.81 -11.58
N THR A 645 -2.22 -16.02 -10.92
CA THR A 645 -1.77 -15.06 -9.91
C THR A 645 -2.18 -15.57 -8.53
N LEU A 646 -1.20 -15.98 -7.74
CA LEU A 646 -1.38 -16.45 -6.38
C LEU A 646 -1.39 -15.24 -5.43
N ALA A 647 -2.56 -14.86 -4.92
CA ALA A 647 -2.73 -13.84 -3.90
C ALA A 647 -2.45 -14.44 -2.52
N MET A 648 -1.17 -14.47 -2.16
CA MET A 648 -0.66 -15.02 -0.91
C MET A 648 -0.87 -14.04 0.25
N LEU A 649 -1.23 -14.57 1.41
CA LEU A 649 -1.37 -13.79 2.64
C LEU A 649 -0.11 -13.94 3.49
N GLU A 650 0.57 -12.82 3.75
CA GLU A 650 1.81 -12.78 4.52
C GLU A 650 1.66 -11.93 5.78
N PRO A 651 2.32 -12.28 6.91
CA PRO A 651 2.38 -11.40 8.06
C PRO A 651 3.13 -10.10 7.75
N PHE A 652 2.76 -9.00 8.42
CA PHE A 652 3.53 -7.76 8.41
C PHE A 652 4.94 -7.94 8.99
N GLY A 653 5.07 -8.81 9.99
CA GLY A 653 6.32 -9.09 10.67
C GLY A 653 6.26 -8.72 12.14
N ILE A 654 6.72 -7.52 12.50
CA ILE A 654 6.56 -6.98 13.87
C ILE A 654 5.34 -6.06 13.88
N LEU A 655 4.34 -6.41 14.69
CA LEU A 655 3.08 -5.68 14.82
C LEU A 655 2.97 -5.11 16.25
N ALA A 656 2.87 -3.79 16.37
CA ALA A 656 2.69 -3.12 17.64
C ALA A 656 1.20 -2.99 18.00
N ILE A 657 0.84 -3.19 19.27
CA ILE A 657 -0.55 -3.09 19.73
C ILE A 657 -0.62 -2.23 20.99
N SER A 658 -1.51 -1.26 21.03
CA SER A 658 -1.95 -0.60 22.27
C SER A 658 -3.39 -1.02 22.55
N ALA A 659 -3.58 -1.86 23.56
CA ALA A 659 -4.88 -2.41 23.94
C ALA A 659 -5.67 -1.39 24.77
N PRO A 660 -7.01 -1.39 24.67
CA PRO A 660 -7.84 -0.44 25.40
C PRO A 660 -7.95 -0.82 26.88
N VAL A 661 -8.52 0.07 27.68
CA VAL A 661 -8.68 -0.15 29.12
C VAL A 661 -9.81 -1.13 29.42
N GLN A 662 -10.89 -1.12 28.63
CA GLN A 662 -12.04 -1.98 28.81
C GLN A 662 -11.70 -3.44 28.55
N ASN A 663 -12.36 -4.33 29.32
CA ASN A 663 -12.22 -5.78 29.22
C ASN A 663 -10.76 -6.20 29.09
N PRO A 664 -9.92 -5.90 30.10
CA PRO A 664 -8.47 -5.91 29.97
C PRO A 664 -7.89 -7.26 29.57
N LEU A 665 -8.57 -8.38 29.85
CA LEU A 665 -8.17 -9.69 29.33
C LEU A 665 -8.70 -9.92 27.91
N LEU A 666 -10.01 -9.74 27.71
CA LEU A 666 -10.66 -10.07 26.45
C LEU A 666 -10.21 -9.17 25.29
N SER A 667 -10.05 -7.87 25.51
CA SER A 667 -9.57 -6.94 24.47
C SER A 667 -8.12 -7.22 24.10
N PHE A 668 -7.26 -7.53 25.07
CA PHE A 668 -5.89 -7.97 24.85
C PHE A 668 -5.86 -9.21 23.96
N VAL A 669 -6.59 -10.25 24.33
CA VAL A 669 -6.67 -11.52 23.58
C VAL A 669 -7.23 -11.30 22.17
N SER A 670 -8.29 -10.51 22.04
CA SER A 670 -8.93 -10.22 20.75
C SER A 670 -8.02 -9.50 19.76
N LEU A 671 -7.02 -8.76 20.26
CA LEU A 671 -6.06 -8.05 19.42
C LEU A 671 -4.79 -8.89 19.18
N VAL A 672 -4.27 -9.56 20.20
CA VAL A 672 -2.99 -10.29 20.10
C VAL A 672 -3.13 -11.61 19.35
N MET A 673 -4.17 -12.40 19.63
CA MET A 673 -4.35 -13.74 19.04
C MET A 673 -4.47 -13.74 17.51
N PRO A 674 -5.27 -12.89 16.84
CA PRO A 674 -5.30 -12.87 15.38
C PRO A 674 -3.95 -12.49 14.79
N ALA A 675 -3.20 -11.58 15.44
CA ALA A 675 -1.90 -11.16 14.95
C ALA A 675 -0.89 -12.33 14.95
N ILE A 676 -0.79 -13.07 16.06
CA ILE A 676 0.14 -14.21 16.15
C ILE A 676 -0.34 -15.43 15.37
N ALA A 677 -1.66 -15.64 15.22
CA ALA A 677 -2.23 -16.68 14.37
C ALA A 677 -1.77 -16.53 12.91
N MET A 678 -1.68 -15.28 12.43
CA MET A 678 -1.20 -14.95 11.09
C MET A 678 0.34 -14.89 10.96
N GLY A 679 1.09 -15.20 12.02
CA GLY A 679 2.55 -15.27 12.00
C GLY A 679 3.28 -13.97 12.35
N ASN A 680 2.57 -12.94 12.85
CA ASN A 680 3.21 -11.73 13.35
C ASN A 680 3.84 -11.98 14.72
N ARG A 681 4.90 -11.23 15.03
CA ARG A 681 5.44 -11.09 16.39
C ARG A 681 4.95 -9.76 16.95
N VAL A 682 4.48 -9.77 18.18
CA VAL A 682 3.74 -8.66 18.79
C VAL A 682 4.54 -7.98 19.87
N VAL A 683 4.58 -6.65 19.81
CA VAL A 683 4.96 -5.79 20.94
C VAL A 683 3.69 -5.09 21.41
N VAL A 684 3.21 -5.41 22.60
CA VAL A 684 1.90 -4.96 23.09
C VAL A 684 2.04 -4.16 24.38
N SER A 685 1.37 -3.01 24.41
CA SER A 685 1.04 -2.31 25.65
C SER A 685 -0.39 -2.70 26.05
N PRO A 686 -0.59 -3.38 27.20
CA PRO A 686 -1.91 -3.80 27.67
C PRO A 686 -2.68 -2.59 28.25
N SER A 687 -3.85 -2.84 28.83
CA SER A 687 -4.63 -1.84 29.56
C SER A 687 -3.77 -1.05 30.55
N GLU A 688 -3.77 0.28 30.42
CA GLU A 688 -3.02 1.19 31.29
C GLU A 688 -3.53 1.16 32.74
N LEU A 689 -4.82 0.94 32.96
CA LEU A 689 -5.41 0.93 34.31
C LEU A 689 -5.51 -0.46 34.92
N TYR A 690 -5.65 -1.49 34.08
CA TYR A 690 -5.87 -2.87 34.53
C TYR A 690 -4.88 -3.85 33.89
N PRO A 691 -3.55 -3.61 33.99
CA PRO A 691 -2.55 -4.40 33.30
C PRO A 691 -2.34 -5.79 33.90
N LEU A 692 -2.76 -6.04 35.15
CA LEU A 692 -2.36 -7.25 35.88
C LEU A 692 -2.95 -8.54 35.27
N ALA A 693 -4.08 -8.46 34.56
CA ALA A 693 -4.59 -9.59 33.80
C ALA A 693 -3.61 -9.99 32.68
N ALA A 694 -3.01 -9.02 31.98
CA ALA A 694 -1.96 -9.30 31.01
C ALA A 694 -0.65 -9.77 31.66
N THR A 695 -0.34 -9.35 32.90
CA THR A 695 0.83 -9.87 33.61
C THR A 695 0.66 -11.31 34.06
N ASP A 696 -0.56 -11.72 34.40
CA ASP A 696 -0.86 -13.09 34.80
C ASP A 696 -0.78 -14.07 33.60
N LEU A 697 -0.96 -13.56 32.36
CA LEU A 697 -0.74 -14.32 31.11
C LEU A 697 0.71 -14.73 30.87
N TYR A 698 1.70 -14.12 31.54
CA TYR A 698 3.11 -14.47 31.35
C TYR A 698 3.36 -15.97 31.58
N GLN A 699 2.78 -16.51 32.66
CA GLN A 699 2.89 -17.93 32.97
C GLN A 699 2.07 -18.78 32.00
N VAL A 700 0.93 -18.28 31.50
CA VAL A 700 0.14 -18.99 30.48
C VAL A 700 0.99 -19.17 29.22
N PHE A 701 1.67 -18.11 28.77
CA PHE A 701 2.57 -18.18 27.61
C PHE A 701 3.77 -19.09 27.83
N ASP A 702 4.42 -19.00 29.00
CA ASP A 702 5.54 -19.88 29.34
C ASP A 702 5.12 -21.36 29.38
N THR A 703 3.91 -21.65 29.87
CA THR A 703 3.36 -23.03 29.95
C THR A 703 2.84 -23.54 28.60
N SER A 704 2.56 -22.64 27.66
CA SER A 704 2.04 -22.97 26.33
C SER A 704 3.14 -23.08 25.27
N ASP A 705 4.41 -23.11 25.69
CA ASP A 705 5.58 -23.16 24.81
C ASP A 705 5.58 -22.05 23.74
N LEU A 706 5.05 -20.87 24.08
CA LEU A 706 5.06 -19.73 23.16
C LEU A 706 6.52 -19.32 22.90
N PRO A 707 6.99 -19.32 21.64
CA PRO A 707 8.39 -19.02 21.37
C PRO A 707 8.80 -17.63 21.86
N ALA A 708 9.99 -17.55 22.46
CA ALA A 708 10.53 -16.33 23.02
C ALA A 708 10.53 -15.18 22.00
N GLY A 709 9.86 -14.08 22.34
CA GLY A 709 9.78 -12.88 21.50
C GLY A 709 8.57 -12.82 20.56
N VAL A 710 7.73 -13.86 20.50
CA VAL A 710 6.48 -13.84 19.72
C VAL A 710 5.45 -12.88 20.31
N VAL A 711 5.29 -12.86 21.64
CA VAL A 711 4.53 -11.83 22.35
C VAL A 711 5.44 -11.17 23.37
N ASN A 712 5.50 -9.85 23.36
CA ASN A 712 6.26 -9.04 24.31
C ASN A 712 5.32 -8.01 24.93
N ILE A 713 5.17 -8.02 26.26
CA ILE A 713 4.21 -7.19 27.00
C ILE A 713 4.97 -6.11 27.77
N ILE A 714 4.66 -4.86 27.47
CA ILE A 714 5.22 -3.67 28.13
C ILE A 714 4.09 -2.87 28.79
N THR A 715 3.99 -2.93 30.12
CA THR A 715 3.03 -2.14 30.90
C THR A 715 3.50 -0.69 31.04
N GLY A 716 2.58 0.26 31.11
CA GLY A 716 2.91 1.68 31.30
C GLY A 716 1.83 2.60 30.74
N LYS A 717 2.18 3.87 30.55
CA LYS A 717 1.28 4.87 29.98
C LYS A 717 1.06 4.60 28.50
N GLN A 718 -0.20 4.44 28.10
CA GLN A 718 -0.54 3.95 26.77
C GLN A 718 0.02 4.86 25.67
N ASP A 719 -0.24 6.17 25.77
CA ASP A 719 0.10 7.13 24.70
C ASP A 719 1.62 7.40 24.61
N GLU A 720 2.35 7.36 25.73
CA GLU A 720 3.82 7.52 25.72
C GLU A 720 4.52 6.31 25.05
N LEU A 721 4.02 5.10 25.33
CA LEU A 721 4.50 3.88 24.68
C LEU A 721 4.07 3.82 23.21
N ALA A 722 2.85 4.25 22.91
CA ALA A 722 2.32 4.32 21.55
C ALA A 722 3.12 5.29 20.67
N ASP A 723 3.49 6.48 21.17
CA ASP A 723 4.39 7.40 20.47
C ASP A 723 5.70 6.72 20.07
N THR A 724 6.31 6.02 21.02
CA THR A 724 7.57 5.30 20.80
C THR A 724 7.42 4.21 19.74
N MET A 725 6.34 3.42 19.81
CA MET A 725 6.06 2.35 18.86
C MET A 725 5.75 2.90 17.46
N ALA A 726 4.99 3.99 17.37
CA ALA A 726 4.62 4.64 16.11
C ALA A 726 5.86 5.20 15.38
N LYS A 727 6.86 5.70 16.11
CA LYS A 727 8.14 6.20 15.56
C LYS A 727 9.16 5.12 15.24
N HIS A 728 8.93 3.86 15.61
CA HIS A 728 9.94 2.82 15.49
C HIS A 728 10.03 2.27 14.06
N ASP A 729 11.22 2.25 13.46
CA ASP A 729 11.39 1.84 12.06
C ASP A 729 11.29 0.33 11.82
N GLU A 730 11.63 -0.51 12.82
CA GLU A 730 11.45 -1.96 12.71
C GLU A 730 10.02 -2.46 12.97
N ILE A 731 9.10 -1.59 13.42
CA ILE A 731 7.68 -1.95 13.54
C ILE A 731 7.04 -1.77 12.16
N ALA A 732 6.43 -2.83 11.62
CA ALA A 732 5.87 -2.84 10.27
C ALA A 732 4.39 -2.42 10.22
N ALA A 733 3.65 -2.62 11.31
CA ALA A 733 2.27 -2.18 11.47
C ALA A 733 1.95 -1.87 12.94
N MET A 734 0.96 -1.01 13.17
CA MET A 734 0.54 -0.65 14.51
C MET A 734 -0.98 -0.56 14.65
N TRP A 735 -1.49 -1.19 15.69
CA TRP A 735 -2.88 -1.10 16.12
C TRP A 735 -2.98 -0.27 17.40
N TYR A 736 -3.90 0.68 17.44
CA TYR A 736 -4.11 1.53 18.61
C TYR A 736 -5.59 1.63 18.95
N PHE A 737 -5.93 1.20 20.16
CA PHE A 737 -7.28 1.22 20.70
C PHE A 737 -7.26 2.02 21.99
N GLY A 738 -7.60 3.30 21.89
CA GLY A 738 -7.50 4.23 23.02
C GLY A 738 -8.23 5.52 22.73
N SER A 739 -7.61 6.64 23.06
CA SER A 739 -8.18 7.97 22.90
C SER A 739 -8.18 8.46 21.44
N GLN A 740 -8.99 9.48 21.14
CA GLN A 740 -8.93 10.14 19.83
C GLN A 740 -7.58 10.82 19.60
N THR A 741 -7.05 11.49 20.62
CA THR A 741 -5.73 12.15 20.57
C THR A 741 -4.59 11.15 20.36
N GLY A 742 -4.64 9.99 21.00
CA GLY A 742 -3.65 8.93 20.78
C GLY A 742 -3.79 8.27 19.40
N SER A 743 -5.03 8.18 18.86
CA SER A 743 -5.25 7.75 17.47
C SER A 743 -4.57 8.70 16.48
N GLU A 744 -4.77 10.02 16.65
CA GLU A 744 -4.12 11.05 15.86
C GLU A 744 -2.59 10.99 15.98
N LEU A 745 -2.07 10.86 17.20
CA LEU A 745 -0.64 10.71 17.48
C LEU A 745 -0.05 9.53 16.70
N VAL A 746 -0.64 8.34 16.83
CA VAL A 746 -0.13 7.13 16.17
C VAL A 746 -0.09 7.30 14.66
N GLU A 747 -1.14 7.85 14.06
CA GLU A 747 -1.18 8.09 12.62
C GLU A 747 -0.20 9.17 12.16
N ARG A 748 -0.01 10.23 12.95
CA ARG A 748 0.92 11.32 12.65
C ARG A 748 2.37 10.87 12.73
N GLU A 749 2.71 10.07 13.74
CA GLU A 749 4.08 9.63 13.98
C GLU A 749 4.46 8.38 13.15
N SER A 750 3.50 7.71 12.50
CA SER A 750 3.76 6.58 11.61
C SER A 750 4.44 6.97 10.29
N ILE A 751 4.65 8.26 10.04
CA ILE A 751 5.22 8.79 8.79
C ILE A 751 6.68 8.41 8.56
N GLY A 752 7.43 7.96 9.58
CA GLY A 752 8.86 7.61 9.46
C GLY A 752 9.11 6.52 8.42
N ASN A 753 8.50 5.35 8.61
CA ASN A 753 8.59 4.21 7.68
C ASN A 753 7.25 3.91 6.96
N LEU A 754 6.25 4.79 7.10
CA LEU A 754 4.89 4.63 6.56
C LEU A 754 4.20 3.32 6.96
N LYS A 755 4.51 2.78 8.16
CA LYS A 755 3.84 1.60 8.70
C LYS A 755 2.32 1.73 8.63
N ALA A 756 1.65 0.63 8.28
CA ALA A 756 0.19 0.59 8.26
C ALA A 756 -0.36 0.77 9.69
N THR A 757 -1.37 1.61 9.83
CA THR A 757 -2.03 1.87 11.12
C THR A 757 -3.48 1.43 11.12
N TRP A 758 -3.95 0.91 12.25
CA TRP A 758 -5.35 0.69 12.53
C TRP A 758 -5.71 1.29 13.88
N VAL A 759 -6.45 2.40 13.84
CA VAL A 759 -6.84 3.14 15.03
C VAL A 759 -8.35 3.13 15.22
N ASN A 760 -8.82 3.13 16.46
CA ASN A 760 -10.24 3.17 16.78
C ASN A 760 -10.84 4.59 16.74
N ASN A 761 -10.04 5.64 16.51
CA ASN A 761 -10.46 7.04 16.48
C ASN A 761 -11.21 7.46 17.76
N GLY A 762 -10.80 6.94 18.92
CA GLY A 762 -11.48 7.22 20.18
C GLY A 762 -12.88 6.60 20.27
N LYS A 763 -13.19 5.56 19.50
CA LYS A 763 -14.47 4.83 19.56
C LYS A 763 -14.33 3.48 20.27
N GLU A 764 -15.30 3.17 21.13
CA GLU A 764 -15.35 1.97 21.95
C GLU A 764 -15.78 0.75 21.13
N TYR A 765 -14.98 -0.30 21.17
CA TYR A 765 -15.29 -1.59 20.57
C TYR A 765 -15.93 -2.48 21.62
N ASP A 766 -17.07 -3.09 21.30
CA ASP A 766 -17.66 -4.14 22.13
C ASP A 766 -16.96 -5.48 21.82
N PHE A 767 -15.99 -5.84 22.65
CA PHE A 767 -15.21 -7.08 22.46
C PHE A 767 -16.02 -8.36 22.78
N PHE A 768 -17.12 -8.26 23.51
CA PHE A 768 -18.02 -9.39 23.76
C PHE A 768 -18.86 -9.74 22.53
N SER A 769 -19.16 -8.75 21.69
CA SER A 769 -19.85 -8.98 20.43
C SER A 769 -18.98 -9.80 19.47
N ASN A 770 -19.49 -10.95 19.03
CA ASN A 770 -18.82 -11.76 18.00
C ASN A 770 -18.75 -11.05 16.64
N LYS A 771 -19.58 -10.03 16.41
CA LYS A 771 -19.56 -9.21 15.19
C LYS A 771 -18.44 -8.16 15.20
N ILE A 772 -18.08 -7.66 16.38
CA ILE A 772 -17.15 -6.53 16.55
C ILE A 772 -15.80 -7.01 17.08
N GLY A 773 -15.77 -7.80 18.14
CA GLY A 773 -14.54 -8.23 18.82
C GLY A 773 -13.74 -9.32 18.09
N GLN A 774 -14.34 -10.01 17.12
CA GLN A 774 -13.66 -11.00 16.29
C GLN A 774 -14.10 -10.92 14.84
N GLY A 775 -13.40 -11.66 13.97
CA GLY A 775 -13.77 -11.83 12.57
C GLY A 775 -12.60 -11.73 11.62
N LYS A 776 -12.90 -11.85 10.32
CA LYS A 776 -11.92 -11.79 9.24
C LYS A 776 -11.25 -10.41 9.11
N GLU A 777 -11.87 -9.33 9.61
CA GLU A 777 -11.25 -8.00 9.61
C GLU A 777 -9.92 -7.99 10.36
N TYR A 778 -9.85 -8.62 11.53
CA TYR A 778 -8.62 -8.69 12.33
C TYR A 778 -7.53 -9.46 11.61
N LEU A 779 -7.90 -10.54 10.91
CA LEU A 779 -6.98 -11.33 10.10
C LEU A 779 -6.45 -10.51 8.92
N ARG A 780 -7.34 -9.83 8.19
CA ARG A 780 -6.98 -8.93 7.08
C ARG A 780 -6.06 -7.80 7.55
N ARG A 781 -6.30 -7.22 8.73
CA ARG A 781 -5.45 -6.18 9.34
C ARG A 781 -4.11 -6.72 9.84
N ALA A 782 -3.99 -8.04 10.01
CA ALA A 782 -2.77 -8.74 10.44
C ALA A 782 -1.96 -9.30 9.27
N THR A 783 -2.49 -9.23 8.05
CA THR A 783 -1.84 -9.76 6.83
C THR A 783 -1.67 -8.69 5.76
N GLN A 784 -0.68 -8.87 4.91
CA GLN A 784 -0.54 -8.18 3.63
C GLN A 784 -0.73 -9.19 2.50
N VAL A 785 -1.18 -8.71 1.35
CA VAL A 785 -1.35 -9.56 0.16
C VAL A 785 -0.12 -9.42 -0.74
N LYS A 786 0.47 -10.55 -1.12
CA LYS A 786 1.49 -10.63 -2.18
C LYS A 786 0.91 -11.39 -3.36
N ASN A 787 0.91 -10.77 -4.54
CA ASN A 787 0.56 -11.44 -5.78
C ASN A 787 1.79 -12.03 -6.45
N ILE A 788 1.86 -13.36 -6.51
CA ILE A 788 2.92 -14.10 -7.21
C ILE A 788 2.35 -14.60 -8.54
N TRP A 789 2.89 -14.10 -9.64
CA TRP A 789 2.51 -14.51 -10.98
C TRP A 789 3.43 -15.62 -11.44
N VAL A 790 2.85 -16.78 -11.73
CA VAL A 790 3.60 -17.96 -12.16
C VAL A 790 3.06 -18.46 -13.49
N PRO A 791 3.92 -18.95 -14.39
CA PRO A 791 3.47 -19.63 -15.60
C PRO A 791 2.53 -20.78 -15.27
N TYR A 792 1.45 -20.93 -16.04
CA TYR A 792 0.49 -22.02 -15.88
C TYR A 792 -0.05 -22.43 -17.26
N GLY A 793 0.08 -23.73 -17.57
CA GLY A 793 -0.34 -24.31 -18.86
C GLY A 793 -1.86 -24.39 -19.00
N GLU A 794 -2.32 -24.44 -20.25
CA GLU A 794 -3.74 -24.57 -20.64
C GLU A 794 -4.45 -25.79 -20.02
#